data_AF-W9QQ04-F1
#
_entry.id   AF-W9QQ04-F1
#
_cell.length_a   1.000
_cell.length_b   1.000
_cell.length_c   1.000
_cell.angle_alpha   90.00
_cell.angle_beta   90.00
_cell.angle_gamma   90.00
#
_symmetry.space_group_name_H-M   'P 1'
#
loop_
_entity.id
_entity.type
_entity.pdbx_description
1 polymer ?
#
loop_
_entity_poly.entity_id
_entity_poly.type
_entity_poly.pdbx_seq_one_letter_code
_entity_poly.pdbx_strand_id
1 'polypeptide(L)'
;MASTNMSVNDFGSLSFGDSQCRGRLTEIFTKVAINLLGFFLIAGFCNALHYILRPFSQPRITSDIFVGLIIGNLGFVHRAVNKSTAKTLRFIVDFGMICYMFVLGIEMDPYTIFKIPSKDAKVAYAGMVSTFILACAITPFMHYTDRFGMDFTLSLSTMLASTASPVLTRLITSLKIGKSDIGRLVIAAGMHSDFISTLVISLGYIIYPFTSKDEEEGKHVSPDAFSRFRATILMGCALLFQAVVAATLSPIFINWVNNENPEGKPMKGSHLVLSVAFMILICCCSPVYGYNPILSAFMAGIFLPREGRVSRWVVSKINYLLSTIFYPIFFFWMGYEANLGEFELGSLMTWARLFVLFGIATIGKVSGTVISGAMLGFNWPESVALGLLLTAKGHFHIYLAIATNTAGKTSTSTSTVMIIGIFFTVVYVPSIVAQIIKRARKRAPTHRMALQLLDPANELRILLCLHGPQNVPSTINFMEISRGIANPGIVVYVTDMIELTNEIAATLVKGDGPDTVTVTDKAVVEMRNQVTAAVEAYVDQDSDGIMLRRMLALSTFSGLPQDVCILAEDLMVALIILPFHKSLHADGTLDGGHSGFRYVNRKVLRNAPCSVGILVDRGFRLLGKTSTSYASLNVAVIFIGGKDDREALAYAGRVARHPGVRLTVIRFLVDTNSDNASRRAAGNYRINISEQEEETNLDDECFAGFYERHVGGGHVSYLEKHLANSAETYSTLRSFEGQYSLVIVGRSGRVNSVLTFGMSDWQQCPELGPIGDVLSGSEFSATTSVLIIQQHNLRGELDDTLYAKETRQFYKDCKIYGTVDFIFGHAKPVFQDCHIYARPETLITITAQNRASDSEINGFSFQGCHVEAAPGLTPPQSGNAAPGLTPPQRANLRVFLGRPWDRYSTVIFMQSIFNDIVDPQGWMEWPGVPVDHLHYAEYDNSGLGADTSKRVNWKGYHVVKKWMKVDWFTVAKFIDGNSWLPETSVPYRGGLRSVS
;
A
#
# COMPACT_ATOMS: atom_id res chain seq x y z
N MET A 1 -15.31 74.37 -63.24
CA MET A 1 -14.64 75.68 -63.45
C MET A 1 -13.95 76.06 -62.16
N ALA A 2 -12.65 76.39 -62.26
CA ALA A 2 -11.80 77.12 -61.30
C ALA A 2 -11.76 76.62 -59.84
N SER A 3 -10.68 75.99 -59.36
CA SER A 3 -9.41 76.62 -58.94
C SER A 3 -9.61 77.84 -58.02
N THR A 4 -9.22 77.76 -56.75
CA THR A 4 -7.97 78.39 -56.25
C THR A 4 -7.87 78.31 -54.72
N ASN A 5 -6.69 77.84 -54.28
CA ASN A 5 -5.85 78.38 -53.23
C ASN A 5 -6.48 78.77 -51.88
N MET A 6 -6.05 78.08 -50.83
CA MET A 6 -5.31 78.77 -49.76
C MET A 6 -4.36 77.82 -49.04
N SER A 7 -3.08 78.18 -49.08
CA SER A 7 -1.96 77.63 -48.32
C SER A 7 -1.96 78.18 -46.90
N VAL A 8 -1.64 77.29 -45.96
CA VAL A 8 -0.69 77.48 -44.85
C VAL A 8 -0.76 78.82 -44.14
N ASN A 9 -1.58 78.89 -43.09
CA ASN A 9 -1.20 79.38 -41.76
C ASN A 9 -2.45 79.41 -40.88
N ASP A 10 -2.66 78.34 -40.12
CA ASP A 10 -3.25 78.41 -38.78
C ASP A 10 -2.86 77.12 -38.05
N PHE A 11 -1.57 77.05 -37.72
CA PHE A 11 -1.04 76.14 -36.72
C PHE A 11 -1.48 76.67 -35.34
N GLY A 12 -2.69 76.31 -34.95
CA GLY A 12 -3.25 76.67 -33.66
C GLY A 12 -4.46 75.80 -33.35
N SER A 13 -4.29 74.86 -32.42
CA SER A 13 -5.32 73.97 -31.85
C SER A 13 -5.71 72.72 -32.67
N LEU A 14 -4.99 71.62 -32.45
CA LEU A 14 -5.52 70.25 -32.56
C LEU A 14 -4.62 69.29 -31.76
N SER A 15 -4.50 69.50 -30.45
CA SER A 15 -3.84 68.58 -29.50
C SER A 15 -4.83 67.91 -28.54
N PHE A 16 -6.07 67.64 -28.98
CA PHE A 16 -7.12 67.04 -28.14
C PHE A 16 -7.39 65.54 -28.40
N GLY A 17 -6.66 64.88 -29.30
CA GLY A 17 -6.90 63.46 -29.64
C GLY A 17 -6.03 62.43 -28.89
N ASP A 18 -4.84 62.81 -28.43
CA ASP A 18 -3.81 61.83 -28.01
C ASP A 18 -3.87 61.49 -26.50
N SER A 19 -4.26 62.45 -25.66
CA SER A 19 -4.39 62.25 -24.20
C SER A 19 -5.59 61.35 -23.84
N GLN A 20 -6.68 61.43 -24.60
CA GLN A 20 -7.91 60.66 -24.35
C GLN A 20 -7.77 59.20 -24.81
N CYS A 21 -7.10 58.96 -25.94
CA CYS A 21 -6.73 57.62 -26.40
C CYS A 21 -5.71 56.96 -25.47
N ARG A 22 -4.66 57.68 -25.05
CA ARG A 22 -3.67 57.18 -24.09
C ARG A 22 -4.30 56.89 -22.73
N GLY A 23 -5.23 57.71 -22.26
CA GLY A 23 -6.02 57.47 -21.05
C GLY A 23 -6.85 56.19 -21.13
N ARG A 24 -7.61 55.99 -22.22
CA ARG A 24 -8.40 54.76 -22.43
C ARG A 24 -7.53 53.52 -22.60
N LEU A 25 -6.39 53.62 -23.30
CA LEU A 25 -5.45 52.51 -23.44
C LEU A 25 -4.90 52.11 -22.07
N THR A 26 -4.49 53.09 -21.26
CA THR A 26 -3.95 52.85 -19.92
C THR A 26 -4.99 52.21 -19.01
N GLU A 27 -6.26 52.62 -19.10
CA GLU A 27 -7.39 52.03 -18.36
C GLU A 27 -7.66 50.58 -18.80
N ILE A 28 -7.58 50.28 -20.09
CA ILE A 28 -7.73 48.90 -20.61
C ILE A 28 -6.56 48.03 -20.14
N PHE A 29 -5.31 48.51 -20.25
CA PHE A 29 -4.13 47.78 -19.81
C PHE A 29 -4.14 47.53 -18.30
N THR A 30 -4.56 48.50 -17.49
CA THR A 30 -4.71 48.29 -16.04
C THR A 30 -5.80 47.26 -15.72
N LYS A 31 -6.95 47.32 -16.40
CA LYS A 31 -8.00 46.29 -16.22
C LYS A 31 -7.54 44.89 -16.61
N VAL A 32 -6.81 44.75 -17.73
CA VAL A 32 -6.23 43.47 -18.16
C VAL A 32 -5.18 42.98 -17.17
N ALA A 33 -4.29 43.85 -16.70
CA ALA A 33 -3.27 43.50 -15.71
C ALA A 33 -3.88 43.05 -14.37
N ILE A 34 -4.93 43.72 -13.89
CA ILE A 34 -5.66 43.33 -12.68
C ILE A 34 -6.31 41.95 -12.85
N ASN A 35 -6.96 41.70 -13.99
CA ASN A 35 -7.59 40.40 -14.27
C ASN A 35 -6.55 39.27 -14.38
N LEU A 36 -5.39 39.53 -15.00
CA LEU A 36 -4.29 38.57 -15.07
C LEU A 36 -3.68 38.28 -13.69
N LEU A 37 -3.47 39.32 -12.87
CA LEU A 37 -3.01 39.16 -11.49
C LEU A 37 -4.01 38.33 -10.68
N GLY A 38 -5.31 38.59 -10.83
CA GLY A 38 -6.37 37.81 -10.21
C GLY A 38 -6.31 36.32 -10.58
N PHE A 39 -6.10 36.02 -11.87
CA PHE A 39 -5.93 34.65 -12.35
C PHE A 39 -4.72 33.94 -11.70
N PHE A 40 -3.55 34.60 -11.68
CA PHE A 40 -2.34 34.01 -11.06
C PHE A 40 -2.50 33.79 -9.55
N LEU A 41 -3.18 34.70 -8.85
CA LEU A 41 -3.49 34.53 -7.43
C LEU A 41 -4.40 33.33 -7.18
N ILE A 42 -5.49 33.19 -7.95
CA ILE A 42 -6.40 32.04 -7.84
C ILE A 42 -5.66 30.74 -8.12
N ALA A 43 -4.86 30.68 -9.19
CA ALA A 43 -4.06 29.51 -9.52
C ALA A 43 -3.04 29.17 -8.41
N GLY A 44 -2.42 30.20 -7.82
CA GLY A 44 -1.53 30.06 -6.67
C GLY A 44 -2.23 29.47 -5.45
N PHE A 45 -3.42 29.97 -5.10
CA PHE A 45 -4.22 29.44 -3.98
C PHE A 45 -4.66 27.99 -4.20
N CYS A 46 -5.13 27.65 -5.41
CA CYS A 46 -5.46 26.27 -5.77
C CYS A 46 -4.27 25.32 -5.57
N ASN A 47 -3.08 25.72 -6.04
CA ASN A 47 -1.87 24.92 -5.90
C ASN A 47 -1.40 24.79 -4.44
N ALA A 48 -1.49 25.87 -3.65
CA ALA A 48 -1.13 25.86 -2.24
C ALA A 48 -2.05 24.92 -1.44
N LEU A 49 -3.37 25.03 -1.64
CA LEU A 49 -4.32 24.13 -0.98
C LEU A 49 -4.16 22.68 -1.44
N HIS A 50 -3.89 22.45 -2.72
CA HIS A 50 -3.61 21.10 -3.22
C HIS A 50 -2.38 20.49 -2.54
N TYR A 51 -1.32 21.26 -2.31
CA TYR A 51 -0.13 20.82 -1.59
C TYR A 51 -0.46 20.43 -0.14
N ILE A 52 -1.29 21.23 0.55
CA ILE A 52 -1.77 20.96 1.92
C ILE A 52 -2.65 19.70 1.98
N LEU A 53 -3.48 19.47 0.97
CA LEU A 53 -4.41 18.33 0.93
C LEU A 53 -3.77 17.03 0.40
N ARG A 54 -2.54 17.11 -0.13
CA ARG A 54 -1.80 15.96 -0.69
C ARG A 54 -1.58 14.81 0.32
N PRO A 55 -1.24 15.04 1.60
CA PRO A 55 -1.11 13.97 2.60
C PRO A 55 -2.41 13.18 2.80
N PHE A 56 -3.57 13.82 2.59
CA PHE A 56 -4.88 13.18 2.68
C PHE A 56 -5.31 12.46 1.40
N SER A 57 -4.41 12.34 0.41
CA SER A 57 -4.66 11.71 -0.89
C SER A 57 -5.85 12.33 -1.66
N GLN A 58 -6.16 13.61 -1.41
CA GLN A 58 -7.27 14.29 -2.06
C GLN A 58 -6.90 14.73 -3.49
N PRO A 59 -7.81 14.55 -4.47
CA PRO A 59 -7.56 14.95 -5.85
C PRO A 59 -7.61 16.49 -6.00
N ARG A 60 -6.96 17.01 -7.04
CA ARG A 60 -6.91 18.46 -7.33
C ARG A 60 -8.29 19.11 -7.53
N ILE A 61 -9.26 18.36 -8.05
CA ILE A 61 -10.64 18.84 -8.19
C ILE A 61 -11.25 19.24 -6.82
N THR A 62 -10.88 18.56 -5.73
CA THR A 62 -11.36 18.89 -4.38
C THR A 62 -10.83 20.24 -3.91
N SER A 63 -9.53 20.49 -4.11
CA SER A 63 -8.93 21.80 -3.78
C SER A 63 -9.51 22.91 -4.64
N ASP A 64 -9.71 22.67 -5.94
CA ASP A 64 -10.19 23.70 -6.84
C ASP A 64 -11.65 24.06 -6.57
N ILE A 65 -12.54 23.09 -6.26
CA ILE A 65 -13.93 23.37 -5.84
C ILE A 65 -13.96 24.19 -4.56
N PHE A 66 -13.14 23.81 -3.56
CA PHE A 66 -13.10 24.49 -2.27
C PHE A 66 -12.61 25.94 -2.41
N VAL A 67 -11.51 26.14 -3.14
CA VAL A 67 -10.97 27.49 -3.41
C VAL A 67 -11.97 28.32 -4.23
N GLY A 68 -12.60 27.72 -5.24
CA GLY A 68 -13.62 28.36 -6.05
C GLY A 68 -14.78 28.89 -5.21
N LEU A 69 -15.41 28.02 -4.39
CA LEU A 69 -16.54 28.38 -3.53
C LEU A 69 -16.17 29.49 -2.53
N ILE A 70 -14.98 29.44 -1.92
CA ILE A 70 -14.57 30.46 -0.95
C ILE A 70 -14.27 31.78 -1.65
N ILE A 71 -13.38 31.78 -2.65
CA ILE A 71 -12.92 33.02 -3.29
C ILE A 71 -14.07 33.70 -4.04
N GLY A 72 -14.92 32.93 -4.74
CA GLY A 72 -16.06 33.46 -5.48
C GLY A 72 -17.12 34.15 -4.60
N ASN A 73 -17.19 33.78 -3.31
CA ASN A 73 -18.13 34.34 -2.33
C ASN A 73 -17.50 35.39 -1.40
N LEU A 74 -16.22 35.72 -1.55
CA LEU A 74 -15.61 36.82 -0.79
C LEU A 74 -16.27 38.15 -1.19
N GLY A 75 -16.82 38.88 -0.22
CA GLY A 75 -17.62 40.08 -0.49
C GLY A 75 -16.90 41.21 -1.24
N PHE A 76 -15.56 41.26 -1.25
CA PHE A 76 -14.80 42.19 -2.09
C PHE A 76 -14.66 41.68 -3.54
N VAL A 77 -14.46 40.38 -3.74
CA VAL A 77 -14.36 39.73 -5.06
C VAL A 77 -15.70 39.80 -5.76
N HIS A 78 -16.77 39.43 -5.06
CA HIS A 78 -18.13 39.45 -5.60
C HIS A 78 -18.55 40.86 -6.04
N ARG A 79 -18.10 41.92 -5.34
CA ARG A 79 -18.31 43.32 -5.74
C ARG A 79 -17.41 43.78 -6.88
N ALA A 80 -16.20 43.24 -6.99
CA ALA A 80 -15.26 43.58 -8.06
C ALA A 80 -15.64 42.94 -9.41
N VAL A 81 -16.28 41.76 -9.39
CA VAL A 81 -16.75 41.08 -10.59
C VAL A 81 -18.11 41.62 -11.01
N ASN A 82 -18.11 42.55 -11.95
CA ASN A 82 -19.35 43.06 -12.56
C ASN A 82 -20.02 41.99 -13.45
N LYS A 83 -21.34 42.13 -13.70
CA LYS A 83 -22.11 41.23 -14.60
C LYS A 83 -21.46 41.04 -15.99
N SER A 84 -20.81 42.08 -16.52
CA SER A 84 -20.09 41.99 -17.80
C SER A 84 -18.88 41.05 -17.72
N THR A 85 -18.12 41.10 -16.63
CA THR A 85 -16.96 40.21 -16.40
C THR A 85 -17.41 38.78 -16.21
N ALA A 86 -18.50 38.55 -15.46
CA ALA A 86 -19.10 37.21 -15.30
C ALA A 86 -19.55 36.62 -16.64
N LYS A 87 -20.15 37.43 -17.53
CA LYS A 87 -20.54 37.00 -18.89
C LYS A 87 -19.31 36.64 -19.74
N THR A 88 -18.21 37.40 -19.63
CA THR A 88 -16.93 37.06 -20.30
C THR A 88 -16.34 35.76 -19.77
N LEU A 89 -16.34 35.55 -18.46
CA LEU A 89 -15.89 34.30 -17.84
C LEU A 89 -16.72 33.11 -18.32
N ARG A 90 -18.05 33.28 -18.42
CA ARG A 90 -18.95 32.25 -18.98
C ARG A 90 -18.56 31.86 -20.40
N PHE A 91 -18.26 32.80 -21.30
CA PHE A 91 -17.83 32.46 -22.67
C PHE A 91 -16.52 31.67 -22.70
N ILE A 92 -15.57 32.00 -21.83
CA ILE A 92 -14.31 31.24 -21.68
C ILE A 92 -14.61 29.82 -21.15
N VAL A 93 -15.54 29.73 -20.20
CA VAL A 93 -15.99 28.45 -19.64
C VAL A 93 -16.68 27.58 -20.69
N ASP A 94 -17.59 28.14 -21.48
CA ASP A 94 -18.28 27.44 -22.55
C ASP A 94 -17.27 26.91 -23.59
N PHE A 95 -16.28 27.73 -23.97
CA PHE A 95 -15.20 27.31 -24.88
C PHE A 95 -14.38 26.13 -24.33
N GLY A 96 -13.93 26.19 -23.09
CA GLY A 96 -13.17 25.07 -22.55
C GLY A 96 -14.02 23.83 -22.27
N MET A 97 -15.33 23.98 -22.02
CA MET A 97 -16.25 22.84 -21.96
C MET A 97 -16.46 22.17 -23.32
N ILE A 98 -16.46 22.92 -24.43
CA ILE A 98 -16.42 22.37 -25.80
C ILE A 98 -15.16 21.51 -25.97
N CYS A 99 -13.99 22.03 -25.60
CA CYS A 99 -12.73 21.29 -25.67
C CYS A 99 -12.72 20.05 -24.76
N TYR A 100 -13.26 20.15 -23.54
CA TYR A 100 -13.38 19.04 -22.60
C TYR A 100 -14.26 17.92 -23.16
N MET A 101 -15.45 18.26 -23.68
CA MET A 101 -16.38 17.29 -24.23
C MET A 101 -15.89 16.66 -25.52
N PHE A 102 -15.12 17.40 -26.32
CA PHE A 102 -14.44 16.87 -27.50
C PHE A 102 -13.41 15.79 -27.12
N VAL A 103 -12.54 16.07 -26.15
CA VAL A 103 -11.56 15.10 -25.64
C VAL A 103 -12.25 13.89 -25.01
N LEU A 104 -13.32 14.12 -24.24
CA LEU A 104 -14.12 13.04 -23.68
C LEU A 104 -14.68 12.15 -24.79
N GLY A 105 -15.17 12.72 -25.90
CA GLY A 105 -15.62 11.97 -27.06
C GLY A 105 -14.53 11.09 -27.69
N ILE A 106 -13.30 11.61 -27.86
CA ILE A 106 -12.15 10.86 -28.43
C ILE A 106 -11.73 9.69 -27.55
N GLU A 107 -11.82 9.83 -26.23
CA GLU A 107 -11.44 8.78 -25.27
C GLU A 107 -12.41 7.59 -25.30
N MET A 108 -13.66 7.81 -25.74
CA MET A 108 -14.73 6.80 -25.79
C MET A 108 -14.71 5.98 -27.08
N ASP A 109 -15.07 4.70 -26.98
CA ASP A 109 -15.21 3.80 -28.12
C ASP A 109 -16.70 3.59 -28.47
N PRO A 110 -17.20 4.09 -29.61
CA PRO A 110 -18.59 3.87 -30.02
C PRO A 110 -18.92 2.42 -30.30
N TYR A 111 -17.94 1.62 -30.73
CA TYR A 111 -18.18 0.22 -31.11
C TYR A 111 -18.50 -0.67 -29.92
N THR A 112 -18.28 -0.19 -28.69
CA THR A 112 -18.57 -0.96 -27.48
C THR A 112 -20.07 -1.15 -27.23
N ILE A 113 -20.96 -0.31 -27.78
CA ILE A 113 -22.43 -0.51 -27.70
C ILE A 113 -22.89 -1.74 -28.49
N PHE A 114 -22.24 -2.04 -29.62
CA PHE A 114 -22.65 -3.11 -30.52
C PHE A 114 -22.10 -4.49 -30.14
N LYS A 115 -21.17 -4.54 -29.17
CA LYS A 115 -20.60 -5.80 -28.66
C LYS A 115 -21.44 -6.34 -27.51
N ILE A 116 -21.36 -7.65 -27.27
CA ILE A 116 -22.00 -8.30 -26.11
C ILE A 116 -21.47 -7.63 -24.82
N PRO A 117 -22.34 -7.26 -23.86
CA PRO A 117 -21.93 -6.50 -22.69
C PRO A 117 -20.93 -7.30 -21.84
N SER A 118 -19.74 -6.72 -21.69
CA SER A 118 -18.66 -7.17 -20.82
C SER A 118 -19.06 -7.14 -19.35
N LYS A 119 -18.23 -7.72 -18.46
CA LYS A 119 -18.49 -7.73 -17.01
C LYS A 119 -18.59 -6.30 -16.45
N ASP A 120 -17.69 -5.42 -16.89
CA ASP A 120 -17.65 -3.98 -16.59
C ASP A 120 -18.90 -3.24 -17.10
N ALA A 121 -19.36 -3.51 -18.33
CA ALA A 121 -20.58 -2.92 -18.86
C ALA A 121 -21.83 -3.31 -18.06
N LYS A 122 -21.94 -4.58 -17.65
CA LYS A 122 -23.05 -5.06 -16.80
C LYS A 122 -23.12 -4.32 -15.46
N VAL A 123 -21.96 -4.14 -14.80
CA VAL A 123 -21.88 -3.40 -13.53
C VAL A 123 -22.25 -1.92 -13.73
N ALA A 124 -21.75 -1.30 -14.80
CA ALA A 124 -22.05 0.09 -15.14
C ALA A 124 -23.55 0.32 -15.37
N TYR A 125 -24.18 -0.51 -16.21
CA TYR A 125 -25.59 -0.37 -16.57
C TYR A 125 -26.51 -0.66 -15.39
N ALA A 126 -26.22 -1.68 -14.58
CA ALA A 126 -27.00 -1.96 -13.38
C ALA A 126 -26.96 -0.79 -12.38
N GLY A 127 -25.77 -0.22 -12.13
CA GLY A 127 -25.62 0.97 -11.29
C GLY A 127 -26.36 2.19 -11.83
N MET A 128 -26.28 2.42 -13.15
CA MET A 128 -26.94 3.54 -13.82
C MET A 128 -28.47 3.42 -13.77
N VAL A 129 -29.04 2.26 -14.14
CA VAL A 129 -30.49 2.02 -14.13
C VAL A 129 -31.06 2.10 -12.71
N SER A 130 -30.40 1.48 -11.74
CA SER A 130 -30.81 1.55 -10.34
C SER A 130 -30.86 2.98 -9.81
N THR A 131 -29.82 3.77 -10.08
CA THR A 131 -29.77 5.19 -9.69
C THR A 131 -30.84 6.01 -10.39
N PHE A 132 -31.08 5.76 -11.69
CA PHE A 132 -32.07 6.47 -12.48
C PHE A 132 -33.49 6.23 -11.96
N ILE A 133 -33.85 4.97 -11.67
CA ILE A 133 -35.17 4.61 -11.12
C ILE A 133 -35.37 5.27 -9.76
N LEU A 134 -34.37 5.19 -8.87
CA LEU A 134 -34.43 5.79 -7.54
C LEU A 134 -34.57 7.31 -7.61
N ALA A 135 -33.81 7.96 -8.51
CA ALA A 135 -33.87 9.39 -8.71
C ALA A 135 -35.23 9.84 -9.27
N CYS A 136 -35.78 9.14 -10.26
CA CYS A 136 -37.11 9.44 -10.82
C CYS A 136 -38.23 9.29 -9.78
N ALA A 137 -38.10 8.32 -8.86
CA ALA A 137 -39.07 8.13 -7.80
C ALA A 137 -39.03 9.25 -6.74
N ILE A 138 -37.84 9.68 -6.31
CA ILE A 138 -37.71 10.58 -5.15
C ILE A 138 -37.70 12.06 -5.54
N THR A 139 -37.11 12.42 -6.68
CA THR A 139 -36.96 13.81 -7.13
C THR A 139 -38.26 14.63 -7.15
N PRO A 140 -39.42 14.08 -7.59
CA PRO A 140 -40.72 14.77 -7.56
C PRO A 140 -41.11 15.34 -6.18
N PHE A 141 -40.74 14.64 -5.10
CA PHE A 141 -41.18 14.97 -3.75
C PHE A 141 -40.36 16.09 -3.08
N MET A 142 -39.19 16.42 -3.63
CA MET A 142 -38.24 17.35 -3.01
C MET A 142 -38.42 18.82 -3.45
N HIS A 143 -39.42 19.09 -4.31
CA HIS A 143 -39.76 20.43 -4.81
C HIS A 143 -38.52 21.24 -5.23
N TYR A 144 -37.66 20.67 -6.09
CA TYR A 144 -36.46 21.36 -6.59
C TYR A 144 -36.76 22.53 -7.54
N THR A 145 -37.96 22.53 -8.11
CA THR A 145 -38.46 23.54 -9.05
C THR A 145 -39.85 24.00 -8.62
N ASP A 146 -40.21 25.25 -8.93
CA ASP A 146 -41.50 25.84 -8.53
C ASP A 146 -42.70 25.17 -9.21
N ARG A 147 -42.49 24.45 -10.33
CA ARG A 147 -43.48 23.59 -10.99
C ARG A 147 -42.91 22.19 -11.23
N PHE A 148 -43.77 21.17 -11.17
CA PHE A 148 -43.40 19.80 -11.54
C PHE A 148 -43.10 19.72 -13.04
N GLY A 149 -41.81 19.64 -13.38
CA GLY A 149 -41.32 19.41 -14.74
C GLY A 149 -40.83 17.98 -14.90
N MET A 150 -41.52 17.19 -15.74
CA MET A 150 -41.00 15.86 -16.13
C MET A 150 -39.65 15.96 -16.83
N ASP A 151 -39.43 17.03 -17.59
CA ASP A 151 -38.17 17.35 -18.27
C ASP A 151 -37.00 17.54 -17.29
N PHE A 152 -37.22 18.32 -16.22
CA PHE A 152 -36.22 18.53 -15.18
C PHE A 152 -35.94 17.25 -14.40
N THR A 153 -36.99 16.49 -14.05
CA THR A 153 -36.85 15.23 -13.31
C THR A 153 -36.02 14.21 -14.10
N LEU A 154 -36.32 14.01 -15.39
CA LEU A 154 -35.55 13.10 -16.24
C LEU A 154 -34.10 13.56 -16.44
N SER A 155 -33.88 14.86 -16.60
CA SER A 155 -32.54 15.44 -16.76
C SER A 155 -31.70 15.29 -15.49
N LEU A 156 -32.28 15.58 -14.32
CA LEU A 156 -31.61 15.43 -13.03
C LEU A 156 -31.33 13.96 -12.72
N SER A 157 -32.28 13.05 -12.98
CA SER A 157 -32.07 11.61 -12.81
C SER A 157 -30.94 11.08 -13.68
N THR A 158 -30.84 11.54 -14.94
CA THR A 158 -29.73 11.18 -15.84
C THR A 158 -28.40 11.74 -15.32
N MET A 159 -28.40 12.99 -14.82
CA MET A 159 -27.21 13.61 -14.21
C MET A 159 -26.79 12.92 -12.90
N LEU A 160 -27.71 12.34 -12.12
CA LEU A 160 -27.37 11.58 -10.91
C LEU A 160 -26.88 10.17 -11.25
N ALA A 161 -27.40 9.56 -12.32
CA ALA A 161 -27.02 8.23 -12.78
C ALA A 161 -25.66 8.17 -13.52
N SER A 162 -25.13 9.30 -13.99
CA SER A 162 -23.84 9.38 -14.68
C SER A 162 -22.62 9.25 -13.75
N THR A 163 -21.43 8.99 -14.31
CA THR A 163 -20.16 8.89 -13.57
C THR A 163 -19.08 9.58 -14.38
N ALA A 164 -18.30 10.48 -13.79
CA ALA A 164 -17.25 11.21 -14.50
C ALA A 164 -15.99 10.36 -14.66
N SER A 165 -15.84 9.74 -15.84
CA SER A 165 -14.74 8.82 -16.13
C SER A 165 -13.34 9.47 -16.09
N PRO A 166 -13.11 10.74 -16.50
CA PRO A 166 -11.76 11.32 -16.43
C PRO A 166 -11.31 11.59 -14.99
N VAL A 167 -12.24 11.99 -14.12
CA VAL A 167 -11.96 12.23 -12.68
C VAL A 167 -11.69 10.89 -11.99
N LEU A 168 -12.53 9.88 -12.24
CA LEU A 168 -12.37 8.54 -11.71
C LEU A 168 -11.05 7.90 -12.14
N THR A 169 -10.71 7.99 -13.43
CA THR A 169 -9.46 7.44 -13.99
C THR A 169 -8.23 8.12 -13.40
N ARG A 170 -8.23 9.45 -13.29
CA ARG A 170 -7.14 10.19 -12.63
C ARG A 170 -7.01 9.80 -11.16
N LEU A 171 -8.12 9.65 -10.45
CA LEU A 171 -8.13 9.28 -9.04
C LEU A 171 -7.55 7.88 -8.83
N ILE A 172 -8.03 6.89 -9.58
CA ILE A 172 -7.54 5.50 -9.49
C ILE A 172 -6.06 5.39 -9.88
N THR A 173 -5.63 6.17 -10.89
CA THR A 173 -4.23 6.21 -11.34
C THR A 173 -3.35 6.88 -10.28
N SER A 174 -3.79 8.00 -9.69
CA SER A 174 -3.05 8.71 -8.62
C SER A 174 -2.89 7.88 -7.35
N LEU A 175 -3.83 6.97 -7.09
CA LEU A 175 -3.80 6.05 -5.97
C LEU A 175 -3.12 4.71 -6.31
N LYS A 176 -2.50 4.60 -7.49
CA LYS A 176 -1.73 3.45 -7.99
C LYS A 176 -2.50 2.12 -8.09
N ILE A 177 -3.83 2.17 -8.13
CA ILE A 177 -4.68 0.96 -8.28
C ILE A 177 -5.03 0.68 -9.74
N GLY A 178 -4.77 1.61 -10.67
CA GLY A 178 -5.21 1.49 -12.07
C GLY A 178 -4.79 0.20 -12.81
N LYS A 179 -3.69 -0.44 -12.40
CA LYS A 179 -3.23 -1.71 -12.97
C LYS A 179 -3.87 -2.96 -12.35
N SER A 180 -4.48 -2.85 -11.18
CA SER A 180 -5.15 -3.97 -10.52
C SER A 180 -6.44 -4.37 -11.24
N ASP A 181 -6.93 -5.60 -11.00
CA ASP A 181 -8.18 -6.08 -11.59
C ASP A 181 -9.38 -5.22 -11.21
N ILE A 182 -9.45 -4.81 -9.93
CA ILE A 182 -10.50 -3.91 -9.44
C ILE A 182 -10.39 -2.52 -10.08
N GLY A 183 -9.17 -1.99 -10.24
CA GLY A 183 -8.93 -0.69 -10.86
C GLY A 183 -9.30 -0.68 -12.35
N ARG A 184 -8.89 -1.71 -13.10
CA ARG A 184 -9.25 -1.87 -14.52
C ARG A 184 -10.76 -1.99 -14.71
N LEU A 185 -11.43 -2.78 -13.86
CA LEU A 185 -12.88 -2.96 -13.88
C LEU A 185 -13.62 -1.64 -13.63
N VAL A 186 -13.20 -0.85 -12.63
CA VAL A 186 -13.84 0.44 -12.30
C VAL A 186 -13.63 1.48 -13.39
N ILE A 187 -12.43 1.58 -13.96
CA ILE A 187 -12.15 2.53 -15.06
C ILE A 187 -13.03 2.18 -16.26
N ALA A 188 -13.09 0.90 -16.66
CA ALA A 188 -13.94 0.45 -17.76
C ALA A 188 -15.43 0.70 -17.50
N ALA A 189 -15.93 0.33 -16.30
CA ALA A 189 -17.33 0.57 -15.92
C ALA A 189 -17.67 2.07 -15.85
N GLY A 190 -16.71 2.90 -15.41
CA GLY A 190 -16.84 4.36 -15.40
C GLY A 190 -16.98 4.94 -16.81
N MET A 191 -16.13 4.51 -17.75
CA MET A 191 -16.22 4.93 -19.16
C MET A 191 -17.56 4.53 -19.78
N HIS A 192 -18.04 3.31 -19.53
CA HIS A 192 -19.37 2.87 -19.98
C HIS A 192 -20.50 3.74 -19.43
N SER A 193 -20.48 4.03 -18.13
CA SER A 193 -21.50 4.86 -17.50
C SER A 193 -21.48 6.30 -18.02
N ASP A 194 -20.30 6.88 -18.25
CA ASP A 194 -20.14 8.26 -18.74
C ASP A 194 -20.57 8.37 -20.21
N PHE A 195 -20.18 7.40 -21.04
CA PHE A 195 -20.54 7.36 -22.46
C PHE A 195 -22.06 7.28 -22.66
N ILE A 196 -22.72 6.31 -22.02
CA ILE A 196 -24.18 6.15 -22.16
C ILE A 196 -24.93 7.34 -21.57
N SER A 197 -24.54 7.82 -20.38
CA SER A 197 -25.23 8.96 -19.79
C SER A 197 -25.07 10.24 -20.60
N THR A 198 -23.88 10.51 -21.15
CA THR A 198 -23.67 11.68 -22.02
C THR A 198 -24.39 11.53 -23.36
N LEU A 199 -24.50 10.32 -23.91
CA LEU A 199 -25.32 10.04 -25.09
C LEU A 199 -26.81 10.28 -24.81
N VAL A 200 -27.32 9.82 -23.66
CA VAL A 200 -28.70 10.05 -23.24
C VAL A 200 -28.98 11.55 -23.03
N ILE A 201 -28.05 12.31 -22.45
CA ILE A 201 -28.17 13.77 -22.30
C ILE A 201 -28.19 14.46 -23.69
N SER A 202 -27.34 14.00 -24.61
CA SER A 202 -27.27 14.54 -25.98
C SER A 202 -28.57 14.32 -26.74
N LEU A 203 -29.14 13.11 -26.66
CA LEU A 203 -30.44 12.79 -27.27
C LEU A 203 -31.60 13.48 -26.54
N GLY A 204 -31.54 13.59 -25.21
CA GLY A 204 -32.53 14.27 -24.40
C GLY A 204 -32.66 15.76 -24.73
N TYR A 205 -31.54 16.43 -25.05
CA TYR A 205 -31.53 17.83 -25.47
C TYR A 205 -32.32 18.08 -26.77
N ILE A 206 -32.36 17.10 -27.69
CA ILE A 206 -33.12 17.22 -28.95
C ILE A 206 -34.63 17.28 -28.67
N ILE A 207 -35.09 16.51 -27.68
CA ILE A 207 -36.51 16.43 -27.30
C ILE A 207 -36.89 17.62 -26.42
N TYR A 208 -36.02 18.00 -25.48
CA TYR A 208 -36.25 19.08 -24.52
C TYR A 208 -35.06 20.06 -24.53
N PRO A 209 -34.99 20.98 -25.51
CA PRO A 209 -33.92 21.95 -25.60
C PRO A 209 -33.91 22.88 -24.38
N PHE A 210 -32.70 23.22 -23.94
CA PHE A 210 -32.48 24.06 -22.77
C PHE A 210 -32.56 25.54 -23.18
N THR A 211 -33.78 26.08 -23.27
CA THR A 211 -34.02 27.49 -23.62
C THR A 211 -33.64 28.43 -22.48
N SER A 212 -32.92 29.50 -22.80
CA SER A 212 -32.47 30.51 -21.82
C SER A 212 -33.51 31.63 -21.65
N LYS A 213 -33.54 32.29 -20.48
CA LYS A 213 -34.42 33.43 -20.18
C LYS A 213 -34.34 34.57 -21.20
N ASP A 214 -33.15 34.81 -21.76
CA ASP A 214 -32.91 35.89 -22.73
C ASP A 214 -33.57 35.62 -24.12
N GLU A 215 -33.91 34.36 -24.44
CA GLU A 215 -34.57 34.01 -25.70
C GLU A 215 -36.11 34.01 -25.62
N GLU A 216 -36.70 33.92 -24.41
CA GLU A 216 -38.16 33.97 -24.22
C GLU A 216 -38.73 35.40 -24.29
N GLU A 217 -37.99 36.42 -23.82
CA GLU A 217 -38.45 37.82 -23.88
C GLU A 217 -38.55 38.37 -25.33
N GLY A 218 -37.93 37.72 -26.31
CA GLY A 218 -37.95 38.14 -27.72
C GLY A 218 -39.02 37.50 -28.60
N LYS A 219 -39.76 36.48 -28.14
CA LYS A 219 -40.79 35.77 -28.93
C LYS A 219 -42.13 35.72 -28.20
N HIS A 220 -42.95 36.75 -28.40
CA HIS A 220 -44.34 36.83 -27.95
C HIS A 220 -45.33 35.87 -28.67
N VAL A 221 -44.84 34.80 -29.31
CA VAL A 221 -45.70 33.80 -29.96
C VAL A 221 -45.40 32.45 -29.33
N SER A 222 -46.37 31.87 -28.64
CA SER A 222 -46.31 30.47 -28.20
C SER A 222 -45.97 29.60 -29.40
N PRO A 223 -44.84 28.88 -29.42
CA PRO A 223 -44.48 28.09 -30.58
C PRO A 223 -45.49 26.95 -30.75
N ASP A 224 -46.23 26.99 -31.87
CA ASP A 224 -47.14 25.93 -32.29
C ASP A 224 -46.44 24.57 -32.15
N ALA A 225 -47.16 23.54 -31.68
CA ALA A 225 -46.60 22.20 -31.51
C ALA A 225 -45.89 21.69 -32.79
N PHE A 226 -46.39 22.09 -33.96
CA PHE A 226 -45.80 21.82 -35.26
C PHE A 226 -44.42 22.47 -35.46
N SER A 227 -44.21 23.70 -34.97
CA SER A 227 -42.92 24.40 -35.04
C SER A 227 -41.84 23.74 -34.17
N ARG A 228 -42.22 23.26 -32.97
CA ARG A 228 -41.34 22.49 -32.07
C ARG A 228 -40.99 21.15 -32.68
N PHE A 229 -41.99 20.44 -33.21
CA PHE A 229 -41.78 19.17 -33.92
C PHE A 229 -40.83 19.31 -35.12
N ARG A 230 -41.01 20.37 -35.93
CA ARG A 230 -40.12 20.69 -37.05
C ARG A 230 -38.69 20.99 -36.58
N ALA A 231 -38.52 21.76 -35.50
CA ALA A 231 -37.21 22.06 -34.94
C ALA A 231 -36.51 20.80 -34.38
N THR A 232 -37.24 19.94 -33.67
CA THR A 232 -36.74 18.65 -33.15
C THR A 232 -36.27 17.73 -34.28
N ILE A 233 -37.06 17.58 -35.36
CA ILE A 233 -36.65 16.78 -36.53
C ILE A 233 -35.44 17.39 -37.21
N LEU A 234 -35.41 18.72 -37.41
CA LEU A 234 -34.29 19.39 -38.05
C LEU A 234 -32.99 19.22 -37.26
N MET A 235 -33.03 19.40 -35.94
CA MET A 235 -31.90 19.16 -35.04
C MET A 235 -31.45 17.70 -35.08
N GLY A 236 -32.39 16.75 -35.04
CA GLY A 236 -32.09 15.32 -35.13
C GLY A 236 -31.43 14.92 -36.45
N CYS A 237 -31.97 15.37 -37.59
CA CYS A 237 -31.38 15.12 -38.90
C CYS A 237 -30.02 15.80 -39.07
N ALA A 238 -29.84 17.01 -38.56
CA ALA A 238 -28.55 17.72 -38.63
C ALA A 238 -27.48 17.04 -37.77
N LEU A 239 -27.84 16.56 -36.58
CA LEU A 239 -26.93 15.80 -35.71
C LEU A 239 -26.57 14.44 -36.30
N LEU A 240 -27.54 13.75 -36.92
CA LEU A 240 -27.30 12.51 -37.65
C LEU A 240 -26.39 12.76 -38.86
N PHE A 241 -26.61 13.84 -39.61
CA PHE A 241 -25.74 14.24 -40.71
C PHE A 241 -24.31 14.52 -40.22
N GLN A 242 -24.15 15.30 -39.15
CA GLN A 242 -22.84 15.55 -38.53
C GLN A 242 -22.17 14.24 -38.09
N ALA A 243 -22.91 13.33 -37.46
CA ALA A 243 -22.40 12.03 -37.03
C ALA A 243 -21.93 11.18 -38.21
N VAL A 244 -22.70 11.10 -39.30
CA VAL A 244 -22.35 10.35 -40.51
C VAL A 244 -21.12 10.96 -41.19
N VAL A 245 -21.07 12.29 -41.33
CA VAL A 245 -19.93 13.00 -41.90
C VAL A 245 -18.67 12.78 -41.04
N ALA A 246 -18.78 12.89 -39.73
CA ALA A 246 -17.67 12.63 -38.82
C ALA A 246 -17.21 11.16 -38.89
N ALA A 247 -18.13 10.20 -38.88
CA ALA A 247 -17.83 8.77 -38.93
C ALA A 247 -17.17 8.33 -40.25
N THR A 248 -17.46 9.01 -41.35
CA THR A 248 -16.92 8.67 -42.67
C THR A 248 -15.62 9.42 -42.96
N LEU A 249 -15.59 10.74 -42.77
CA LEU A 249 -14.44 11.57 -43.15
C LEU A 249 -13.30 11.54 -42.13
N SER A 250 -13.61 11.50 -40.82
CA SER A 250 -12.58 11.54 -39.77
C SER A 250 -11.56 10.40 -39.82
N PRO A 251 -11.98 9.12 -39.94
CA PRO A 251 -11.01 8.02 -40.03
C PRO A 251 -10.17 8.09 -41.32
N ILE A 252 -10.77 8.47 -42.46
CA ILE A 252 -10.04 8.62 -43.73
C ILE A 252 -8.96 9.69 -43.60
N PHE A 253 -9.33 10.87 -43.11
CA PHE A 253 -8.42 12.00 -42.99
C PHE A 253 -7.30 11.73 -41.97
N ILE A 254 -7.63 11.23 -40.78
CA ILE A 254 -6.63 11.00 -39.73
C ILE A 254 -5.70 9.83 -40.05
N ASN A 255 -6.20 8.77 -40.68
CA ASN A 255 -5.33 7.68 -41.12
C ASN A 255 -4.39 8.13 -42.24
N TRP A 256 -4.84 8.98 -43.16
CA TRP A 256 -3.96 9.61 -44.14
C TRP A 256 -2.86 10.45 -43.46
N VAL A 257 -3.21 11.32 -42.51
CA VAL A 257 -2.22 12.11 -41.77
C VAL A 257 -1.24 11.22 -40.98
N ASN A 258 -1.73 10.16 -40.34
CA ASN A 258 -0.88 9.24 -39.58
C ASN A 258 0.09 8.47 -40.50
N ASN A 259 -0.37 8.01 -41.67
CA ASN A 259 0.47 7.31 -42.66
C ASN A 259 1.57 8.21 -43.23
N GLU A 260 1.27 9.50 -43.47
CA GLU A 260 2.26 10.49 -43.88
C GLU A 260 3.26 10.88 -42.77
N ASN A 261 2.99 10.49 -41.51
CA ASN A 261 3.81 10.84 -40.35
C ASN A 261 4.09 9.59 -39.46
N PRO A 262 4.88 8.60 -39.96
CA PRO A 262 5.16 7.35 -39.24
C PRO A 262 5.94 7.56 -37.93
N GLU A 263 5.86 6.58 -37.02
CA GLU A 263 6.46 6.66 -35.68
C GLU A 263 8.00 6.84 -35.74
N GLY A 264 8.54 7.72 -34.89
CA GLY A 264 9.97 8.05 -34.83
C GLY A 264 10.40 9.36 -35.52
N LYS A 265 9.59 9.94 -36.42
CA LYS A 265 9.87 11.26 -37.05
C LYS A 265 8.98 12.38 -36.49
N PRO A 266 9.46 13.64 -36.39
CA PRO A 266 8.61 14.77 -35.99
C PRO A 266 7.48 14.99 -37.00
N MET A 267 6.28 15.32 -36.52
CA MET A 267 5.13 15.60 -37.40
C MET A 267 5.35 16.90 -38.17
N LYS A 268 4.99 16.92 -39.47
CA LYS A 268 5.07 18.17 -40.25
C LYS A 268 4.03 19.17 -39.72
N GLY A 269 4.44 20.42 -39.54
CA GLY A 269 3.57 21.48 -39.01
C GLY A 269 2.32 21.73 -39.86
N SER A 270 2.41 21.59 -41.18
CA SER A 270 1.26 21.74 -42.09
C SER A 270 0.17 20.70 -41.85
N HIS A 271 0.53 19.41 -41.66
CA HIS A 271 -0.44 18.36 -41.34
C HIS A 271 -1.09 18.56 -39.97
N LEU A 272 -0.35 19.13 -39.01
CA LEU A 272 -0.89 19.48 -37.70
C LEU A 272 -1.95 20.58 -37.80
N VAL A 273 -1.64 21.68 -38.50
CA VAL A 273 -2.57 22.79 -38.74
C VAL A 273 -3.81 22.30 -39.49
N LEU A 274 -3.63 21.47 -40.52
CA LEU A 274 -4.74 20.90 -41.28
C LEU A 274 -5.62 20.00 -40.41
N SER A 275 -5.02 19.23 -39.49
CA SER A 275 -5.76 18.38 -38.54
C SER A 275 -6.57 19.21 -37.55
N VAL A 276 -6.00 20.29 -37.00
CA VAL A 276 -6.72 21.20 -36.11
C VAL A 276 -7.86 21.91 -36.86
N ALA A 277 -7.61 22.38 -38.09
CA ALA A 277 -8.64 23.01 -38.92
C ALA A 277 -9.81 22.06 -39.23
N PHE A 278 -9.50 20.80 -39.56
CA PHE A 278 -10.50 19.75 -39.79
C PHE A 278 -11.36 19.49 -38.54
N MET A 279 -10.73 19.39 -37.36
CA MET A 279 -11.45 19.19 -36.09
C MET A 279 -12.38 20.37 -35.76
N ILE A 280 -11.91 21.61 -35.96
CA ILE A 280 -12.72 22.81 -35.76
C ILE A 280 -13.92 22.80 -36.71
N LEU A 281 -13.72 22.45 -37.99
CA LEU A 281 -14.78 22.38 -38.98
C LEU A 281 -15.92 21.45 -38.55
N ILE A 282 -15.60 20.25 -38.04
CA ILE A 282 -16.61 19.30 -37.57
C ILE A 282 -17.35 19.82 -36.33
N CYS A 283 -16.67 20.51 -35.42
CA CYS A 283 -17.29 21.04 -34.19
C CYS A 283 -18.18 22.28 -34.44
N CYS A 284 -17.85 23.10 -35.44
CA CYS A 284 -18.52 24.36 -35.74
C CYS A 284 -19.91 24.25 -36.38
N CYS A 285 -20.39 23.05 -36.72
CA CYS A 285 -21.69 22.88 -37.37
C CYS A 285 -22.91 23.17 -36.45
N SER A 286 -22.74 23.08 -35.13
CA SER A 286 -23.86 23.14 -34.15
C SER A 286 -24.69 24.43 -34.12
N PRO A 287 -24.12 25.65 -34.20
CA PRO A 287 -24.92 26.87 -34.10
C PRO A 287 -25.85 27.06 -35.30
N VAL A 288 -25.53 26.45 -36.45
CA VAL A 288 -26.29 26.56 -37.71
C VAL A 288 -27.72 26.01 -37.57
N TYR A 289 -27.92 25.02 -36.70
CA TYR A 289 -29.21 24.37 -36.48
C TYR A 289 -29.71 24.47 -35.02
N GLY A 290 -29.10 25.35 -34.21
CA GLY A 290 -29.53 25.68 -32.85
C GLY A 290 -29.26 24.60 -31.79
N TYR A 291 -28.37 23.64 -32.07
CA TYR A 291 -28.01 22.60 -31.11
C TYR A 291 -26.87 23.06 -30.18
N ASN A 292 -26.80 22.47 -28.99
CA ASN A 292 -25.80 22.86 -28.00
C ASN A 292 -24.36 22.56 -28.48
N PRO A 293 -23.46 23.56 -28.53
CA PRO A 293 -22.10 23.35 -29.02
C PRO A 293 -21.27 22.37 -28.20
N ILE A 294 -21.48 22.30 -26.89
CA ILE A 294 -20.75 21.42 -25.97
C ILE A 294 -21.13 19.95 -26.24
N LEU A 295 -22.42 19.67 -26.40
CA LEU A 295 -22.91 18.32 -26.74
C LEU A 295 -22.55 17.94 -28.18
N SER A 296 -22.49 18.90 -29.09
CA SER A 296 -22.03 18.68 -30.47
C SER A 296 -20.56 18.24 -30.52
N ALA A 297 -19.72 18.87 -29.71
CA ALA A 297 -18.30 18.54 -29.64
C ALA A 297 -18.08 17.10 -29.13
N PHE A 298 -18.89 16.64 -28.18
CA PHE A 298 -18.89 15.24 -27.77
C PHE A 298 -19.28 14.30 -28.92
N MET A 299 -20.37 14.60 -29.63
CA MET A 299 -20.80 13.80 -30.79
C MET A 299 -19.75 13.76 -31.90
N ALA A 300 -19.06 14.87 -32.16
CA ALA A 300 -17.95 14.94 -33.10
C ALA A 300 -16.74 14.10 -32.65
N GLY A 301 -16.39 14.14 -31.36
CA GLY A 301 -15.25 13.41 -30.79
C GLY A 301 -15.40 11.89 -30.84
N ILE A 302 -16.62 11.36 -30.65
CA ILE A 302 -16.90 9.91 -30.67
C ILE A 302 -16.46 9.23 -31.98
N PHE A 303 -16.65 9.93 -33.10
CA PHE A 303 -16.37 9.39 -34.44
C PHE A 303 -14.93 9.62 -34.89
N LEU A 304 -14.11 10.24 -34.04
CA LEU A 304 -12.72 10.47 -34.31
C LEU A 304 -11.90 9.24 -33.87
N PRO A 305 -11.05 8.65 -34.72
CA PRO A 305 -10.23 7.51 -34.32
C PRO A 305 -9.38 7.84 -33.09
N ARG A 306 -9.55 7.04 -32.03
CA ARG A 306 -8.77 7.12 -30.80
C ARG A 306 -7.31 6.77 -31.03
N GLU A 307 -7.05 5.82 -31.91
CA GLU A 307 -5.70 5.36 -32.28
C GLU A 307 -5.08 6.32 -33.30
N GLY A 308 -3.84 6.75 -33.04
CA GLY A 308 -3.13 7.67 -33.92
C GLY A 308 -2.23 8.66 -33.19
N ARG A 309 -1.31 9.29 -33.92
CA ARG A 309 -0.42 10.32 -33.35
C ARG A 309 -1.16 11.64 -33.16
N VAL A 310 -2.01 12.00 -34.12
CA VAL A 310 -2.82 13.23 -34.07
C VAL A 310 -3.74 13.23 -32.84
N SER A 311 -4.56 12.17 -32.67
CA SER A 311 -5.51 12.08 -31.56
C SER A 311 -4.81 12.11 -30.20
N ARG A 312 -3.73 11.35 -30.02
CA ARG A 312 -2.90 11.40 -28.79
C ARG A 312 -2.30 12.79 -28.53
N TRP A 313 -1.79 13.44 -29.57
CA TRP A 313 -1.23 14.80 -29.47
C TRP A 313 -2.31 15.82 -29.07
N VAL A 314 -3.47 15.78 -29.72
CA VAL A 314 -4.59 16.70 -29.44
C VAL A 314 -5.09 16.51 -28.01
N VAL A 315 -5.36 15.26 -27.60
CA VAL A 315 -5.79 14.94 -26.23
C VAL A 315 -4.77 15.46 -25.21
N SER A 316 -3.48 15.28 -25.45
CA SER A 316 -2.42 15.79 -24.56
C SER A 316 -2.40 17.32 -24.48
N LYS A 317 -2.45 18.02 -25.62
CA LYS A 317 -2.41 19.49 -25.67
C LYS A 317 -3.68 20.14 -25.11
N ILE A 318 -4.84 19.60 -25.43
CA ILE A 318 -6.11 20.09 -24.86
C ILE A 318 -6.12 19.81 -23.35
N ASN A 319 -5.73 18.63 -22.88
CA ASN A 319 -5.67 18.37 -21.44
C ASN A 319 -4.68 19.30 -20.70
N TYR A 320 -3.56 19.65 -21.33
CA TYR A 320 -2.62 20.64 -20.80
C TYR A 320 -3.25 22.04 -20.73
N LEU A 321 -3.93 22.47 -21.80
CA LEU A 321 -4.66 23.73 -21.83
C LEU A 321 -5.75 23.77 -20.74
N LEU A 322 -6.52 22.68 -20.62
CA LEU A 322 -7.59 22.56 -19.65
C LEU A 322 -7.06 22.63 -18.21
N SER A 323 -5.96 21.94 -17.92
CA SER A 323 -5.38 21.90 -16.58
C SER A 323 -4.63 23.16 -16.15
N THR A 324 -4.05 23.89 -17.11
CA THR A 324 -3.22 25.06 -16.82
C THR A 324 -4.05 26.34 -16.76
N ILE A 325 -4.96 26.54 -17.72
CA ILE A 325 -5.69 27.80 -17.89
C ILE A 325 -7.15 27.65 -17.50
N PHE A 326 -7.82 26.63 -18.01
CA PHE A 326 -9.27 26.53 -17.91
C PHE A 326 -9.79 26.19 -16.51
N TYR A 327 -9.28 25.15 -15.84
CA TYR A 327 -9.85 24.71 -14.56
C TYR A 327 -9.82 25.80 -13.47
N PRO A 328 -8.74 26.56 -13.25
CA PRO A 328 -8.76 27.67 -12.29
C PRO A 328 -9.86 28.71 -12.58
N ILE A 329 -10.06 29.05 -13.86
CA ILE A 329 -11.11 29.99 -14.30
C ILE A 329 -12.49 29.37 -14.11
N PHE A 330 -12.65 28.10 -14.47
CA PHE A 330 -13.89 27.34 -14.33
C PHE A 330 -14.37 27.29 -12.88
N PHE A 331 -13.47 26.96 -11.94
CA PHE A 331 -13.83 26.87 -10.53
C PHE A 331 -14.07 28.23 -9.88
N PHE A 332 -13.38 29.28 -10.35
CA PHE A 332 -13.69 30.66 -9.94
C PHE A 332 -15.08 31.10 -10.41
N TRP A 333 -15.40 30.89 -11.69
CA TRP A 333 -16.72 31.19 -12.23
C TRP A 333 -17.82 30.38 -11.53
N MET A 334 -17.57 29.08 -11.29
CA MET A 334 -18.47 28.21 -10.52
C MET A 334 -18.75 28.79 -9.13
N GLY A 335 -17.72 29.22 -8.41
CA GLY A 335 -17.87 29.78 -7.07
C GLY A 335 -18.60 31.13 -7.05
N TYR A 336 -18.44 31.95 -8.09
CA TYR A 336 -19.17 33.21 -8.23
C TYR A 336 -20.67 32.99 -8.51
N GLU A 337 -21.01 32.02 -9.36
CA GLU A 337 -22.41 31.65 -9.65
C GLU A 337 -23.09 30.93 -8.47
N ALA A 338 -22.30 30.21 -7.66
CA ALA A 338 -22.76 29.55 -6.43
C ALA A 338 -22.77 30.53 -5.25
N ASN A 339 -23.74 31.46 -5.23
CA ASN A 339 -23.89 32.44 -4.17
C ASN A 339 -24.28 31.78 -2.82
N LEU A 340 -23.32 31.68 -1.90
CA LEU A 340 -23.53 31.16 -0.54
C LEU A 340 -24.39 32.09 0.32
N GLY A 341 -24.53 33.37 -0.03
CA GLY A 341 -25.44 34.28 0.65
C GLY A 341 -26.92 33.96 0.42
N GLU A 342 -27.25 33.37 -0.73
CA GLU A 342 -28.59 32.87 -1.07
C GLU A 342 -28.79 31.41 -0.63
N PHE A 343 -27.76 30.79 -0.05
CA PHE A 343 -27.86 29.48 0.56
C PHE A 343 -28.60 29.64 1.89
N GLU A 344 -29.89 29.28 1.91
CA GLU A 344 -30.77 29.36 3.08
C GLU A 344 -30.31 28.42 4.22
N LEU A 345 -29.25 28.79 4.94
CA LEU A 345 -28.61 27.96 5.98
C LEU A 345 -29.57 27.50 7.09
N GLY A 346 -30.59 28.31 7.39
CA GLY A 346 -31.63 28.02 8.39
C GLY A 346 -32.79 27.14 7.91
N SER A 347 -32.88 26.86 6.61
CA SER A 347 -33.97 26.06 6.04
C SER A 347 -33.65 24.57 6.12
N LEU A 348 -34.44 23.83 6.91
CA LEU A 348 -34.35 22.36 6.99
C LEU A 348 -34.54 21.69 5.62
N MET A 349 -35.31 22.32 4.72
CA MET A 349 -35.58 21.79 3.38
C MET A 349 -34.33 21.79 2.49
N THR A 350 -33.46 22.81 2.61
CA THR A 350 -32.21 22.90 1.84
C THR A 350 -31.23 21.80 2.24
N TRP A 351 -31.12 21.53 3.54
CA TRP A 351 -30.33 20.40 4.05
C TRP A 351 -30.91 19.05 3.64
N ALA A 352 -32.25 18.90 3.72
CA ALA A 352 -32.91 17.69 3.24
C ALA A 352 -32.63 17.43 1.76
N ARG A 353 -32.71 18.47 0.90
CA ARG A 353 -32.34 18.41 -0.52
C ARG A 353 -30.90 17.92 -0.73
N LEU A 354 -29.95 18.43 0.05
CA LEU A 354 -28.54 18.01 -0.04
C LEU A 354 -28.36 16.53 0.31
N PHE A 355 -28.83 16.11 1.49
CA PHE A 355 -28.63 14.74 1.96
C PHE A 355 -29.39 13.71 1.10
N VAL A 356 -30.59 14.06 0.63
CA VAL A 356 -31.36 13.19 -0.27
C VAL A 356 -30.66 13.06 -1.63
N LEU A 357 -30.16 14.14 -2.21
CA LEU A 357 -29.44 14.08 -3.50
C LEU A 357 -28.18 13.22 -3.38
N PHE A 358 -27.39 13.42 -2.32
CA PHE A 358 -26.23 12.60 -2.02
C PHE A 358 -26.60 11.12 -1.75
N GLY A 359 -27.69 10.89 -1.02
CA GLY A 359 -28.23 9.57 -0.73
C GLY A 359 -28.67 8.82 -2.00
N ILE A 360 -29.40 9.48 -2.90
CA ILE A 360 -29.84 8.89 -4.18
C ILE A 360 -28.61 8.47 -5.01
N ALA A 361 -27.62 9.34 -5.15
CA ALA A 361 -26.42 9.07 -5.95
C ALA A 361 -25.60 7.89 -5.39
N THR A 362 -25.50 7.79 -4.06
CA THR A 362 -24.74 6.73 -3.39
C THR A 362 -25.50 5.42 -3.32
N ILE A 363 -26.71 5.43 -2.74
CA ILE A 363 -27.55 4.23 -2.56
C ILE A 363 -27.89 3.62 -3.91
N GLY A 364 -28.27 4.43 -4.90
CA GLY A 364 -28.64 3.94 -6.23
C GLY A 364 -27.51 3.22 -6.96
N LYS A 365 -26.28 3.75 -6.89
CA LYS A 365 -25.10 3.12 -7.50
C LYS A 365 -24.68 1.86 -6.73
N VAL A 366 -24.68 1.91 -5.40
CA VAL A 366 -24.31 0.77 -4.56
C VAL A 366 -25.30 -0.37 -4.71
N SER A 367 -26.61 -0.12 -4.71
CA SER A 367 -27.61 -1.19 -4.90
C SER A 367 -27.47 -1.87 -6.26
N GLY A 368 -27.31 -1.10 -7.34
CA GLY A 368 -27.17 -1.67 -8.69
C GLY A 368 -25.88 -2.48 -8.87
N THR A 369 -24.76 -1.99 -8.32
CA THR A 369 -23.48 -2.71 -8.36
C THR A 369 -23.44 -3.95 -7.49
N VAL A 370 -24.11 -3.94 -6.34
CA VAL A 370 -24.30 -5.13 -5.49
C VAL A 370 -25.10 -6.20 -6.22
N ILE A 371 -26.24 -5.84 -6.83
CA ILE A 371 -27.09 -6.78 -7.56
C ILE A 371 -26.31 -7.41 -8.71
N SER A 372 -25.64 -6.57 -9.52
CA SER A 372 -24.79 -7.06 -10.61
C SER A 372 -23.60 -7.88 -10.11
N GLY A 373 -22.99 -7.47 -8.99
CA GLY A 373 -21.88 -8.19 -8.37
C GLY A 373 -22.28 -9.58 -7.90
N ALA A 374 -23.45 -9.72 -7.26
CA ALA A 374 -23.99 -11.02 -6.86
C ALA A 374 -24.22 -11.93 -8.07
N MET A 375 -24.74 -11.40 -9.19
CA MET A 375 -24.93 -12.15 -10.43
C MET A 375 -23.61 -12.55 -11.11
N LEU A 376 -22.54 -11.76 -10.93
CA LEU A 376 -21.22 -11.99 -11.53
C LEU A 376 -20.26 -12.78 -10.62
N GLY A 377 -20.67 -13.11 -9.39
CA GLY A 377 -19.86 -13.83 -8.41
C GLY A 377 -18.83 -12.96 -7.67
N PHE A 378 -19.02 -11.64 -7.64
CA PHE A 378 -18.18 -10.74 -6.83
C PHE A 378 -18.58 -10.78 -5.35
N ASN A 379 -17.59 -10.61 -4.47
CA ASN A 379 -17.87 -10.49 -3.04
C ASN A 379 -18.63 -9.18 -2.76
N TRP A 380 -19.67 -9.24 -1.91
CA TRP A 380 -20.46 -8.05 -1.52
C TRP A 380 -19.60 -6.82 -1.13
N PRO A 381 -18.52 -6.93 -0.33
CA PRO A 381 -17.70 -5.77 0.01
C PRO A 381 -16.94 -5.17 -1.17
N GLU A 382 -16.59 -5.97 -2.17
CA GLU A 382 -15.98 -5.50 -3.42
C GLU A 382 -17.04 -4.80 -4.28
N SER A 383 -18.24 -5.37 -4.39
CA SER A 383 -19.35 -4.75 -5.11
C SER A 383 -19.77 -3.41 -4.52
N VAL A 384 -19.83 -3.29 -3.18
CA VAL A 384 -20.09 -2.01 -2.50
C VAL A 384 -18.98 -0.99 -2.81
N ALA A 385 -17.71 -1.42 -2.80
CA ALA A 385 -16.59 -0.54 -3.10
C ALA A 385 -16.63 -0.07 -4.57
N LEU A 386 -16.97 -0.95 -5.52
CA LEU A 386 -17.21 -0.60 -6.92
C LEU A 386 -18.32 0.44 -7.05
N GLY A 387 -19.46 0.24 -6.38
CA GLY A 387 -20.57 1.19 -6.36
C GLY A 387 -20.18 2.55 -5.84
N LEU A 388 -19.44 2.60 -4.73
CA LEU A 388 -18.96 3.84 -4.11
C LEU A 388 -17.92 4.58 -4.95
N LEU A 389 -17.13 3.88 -5.77
CA LEU A 389 -16.19 4.50 -6.72
C LEU A 389 -16.92 5.08 -7.93
N LEU A 390 -17.97 4.41 -8.41
CA LEU A 390 -18.79 4.83 -9.54
C LEU A 390 -19.73 6.02 -9.24
N THR A 391 -19.74 6.55 -8.02
CA THR A 391 -20.46 7.80 -7.72
C THR A 391 -19.69 9.05 -8.13
N ALA A 392 -18.40 8.93 -8.46
CA ALA A 392 -17.52 10.07 -8.71
C ALA A 392 -18.09 10.99 -9.80
N LYS A 393 -18.36 12.25 -9.42
CA LYS A 393 -18.81 13.33 -10.31
C LYS A 393 -17.63 14.21 -10.74
N GLY A 394 -17.83 15.05 -11.75
CA GLY A 394 -16.75 15.83 -12.35
C GLY A 394 -17.23 17.12 -13.02
N HIS A 395 -16.32 17.80 -13.73
CA HIS A 395 -16.51 19.14 -14.29
C HIS A 395 -17.81 19.32 -15.09
N PHE A 396 -18.16 18.37 -15.97
CA PHE A 396 -19.38 18.45 -16.78
C PHE A 396 -20.67 18.48 -15.94
N HIS A 397 -20.70 17.75 -14.83
CA HIS A 397 -21.86 17.72 -13.93
C HIS A 397 -22.02 19.04 -13.18
N ILE A 398 -20.90 19.66 -12.77
CA ILE A 398 -20.88 20.98 -12.13
C ILE A 398 -21.37 22.04 -13.12
N TYR A 399 -20.90 21.98 -14.37
CA TYR A 399 -21.37 22.86 -15.44
C TYR A 399 -22.88 22.73 -15.66
N LEU A 400 -23.41 21.50 -15.73
CA LEU A 400 -24.85 21.27 -15.92
C LEU A 400 -25.68 21.80 -14.74
N ALA A 401 -25.19 21.67 -13.50
CA ALA A 401 -25.85 22.21 -12.31
C ALA A 401 -26.03 23.74 -12.39
N ILE A 402 -25.02 24.48 -12.87
CA ILE A 402 -25.11 25.94 -13.06
C ILE A 402 -25.95 26.28 -14.29
N ALA A 403 -25.79 25.54 -15.39
CA ALA A 403 -26.56 25.77 -16.60
C ALA A 403 -28.08 25.72 -16.33
N THR A 404 -28.53 24.81 -15.45
CA THR A 404 -29.94 24.74 -15.00
C THR A 404 -30.46 26.01 -14.33
N ASN A 405 -29.62 26.65 -13.52
CA ASN A 405 -29.94 27.91 -12.84
C ASN A 405 -29.99 29.07 -13.83
N THR A 406 -28.97 29.17 -14.71
CA THR A 406 -28.92 30.26 -15.70
C THR A 406 -30.07 30.22 -16.71
N ALA A 407 -30.64 29.05 -16.97
CA ALA A 407 -31.85 28.90 -17.79
C ALA A 407 -33.14 29.24 -17.02
N GLY A 408 -33.07 29.48 -15.71
CA GLY A 408 -34.23 29.80 -14.88
C GLY A 408 -35.10 28.60 -14.49
N LYS A 409 -34.62 27.38 -14.68
CA LYS A 409 -35.36 26.16 -14.29
C LYS A 409 -35.28 25.89 -12.78
N THR A 410 -34.14 26.22 -12.16
CA THR A 410 -33.84 25.97 -10.75
C THR A 410 -33.49 27.26 -10.02
N SER A 411 -33.60 27.23 -8.69
CA SER A 411 -33.14 28.33 -7.82
C SER A 411 -31.62 28.28 -7.60
N THR A 412 -31.01 29.42 -7.32
CA THR A 412 -29.58 29.53 -6.97
C THR A 412 -29.22 28.65 -5.76
N SER A 413 -30.10 28.56 -4.75
CA SER A 413 -29.96 27.66 -3.60
C SER A 413 -29.86 26.19 -4.05
N THR A 414 -30.76 25.72 -4.92
CA THR A 414 -30.73 24.33 -5.42
C THR A 414 -29.50 24.01 -6.27
N SER A 415 -29.01 24.94 -7.08
CA SER A 415 -27.77 24.75 -7.86
C SER A 415 -26.54 24.64 -6.94
N THR A 416 -26.49 25.47 -5.91
CA THR A 416 -25.44 25.41 -4.87
C THR A 416 -25.48 24.08 -4.10
N VAL A 417 -26.67 23.57 -3.75
CA VAL A 417 -26.85 22.23 -3.15
C VAL A 417 -26.29 21.13 -4.06
N MET A 418 -26.55 21.18 -5.36
CA MET A 418 -26.01 20.19 -6.31
C MET A 418 -24.47 20.21 -6.37
N ILE A 419 -23.86 21.41 -6.34
CA ILE A 419 -22.40 21.58 -6.36
C ILE A 419 -21.77 21.01 -5.07
N ILE A 420 -22.35 21.32 -3.90
CA ILE A 420 -21.88 20.78 -2.61
C ILE A 420 -22.07 19.26 -2.56
N GLY A 421 -23.18 18.73 -3.10
CA GLY A 421 -23.39 17.29 -3.24
C GLY A 421 -22.31 16.62 -4.09
N ILE A 422 -21.96 17.21 -5.24
CA ILE A 422 -20.86 16.76 -6.10
C ILE A 422 -19.53 16.77 -5.34
N PHE A 423 -19.23 17.82 -4.58
CA PHE A 423 -18.02 17.90 -3.76
C PHE A 423 -17.93 16.71 -2.79
N PHE A 424 -19.00 16.39 -2.05
CA PHE A 424 -19.01 15.25 -1.14
C PHE A 424 -18.81 13.92 -1.85
N THR A 425 -19.33 13.73 -3.07
CA THR A 425 -19.10 12.48 -3.83
C THR A 425 -17.63 12.22 -4.17
N VAL A 426 -16.80 13.26 -4.27
CA VAL A 426 -15.38 13.12 -4.63
C VAL A 426 -14.49 12.99 -3.39
N VAL A 427 -14.82 13.67 -2.29
CA VAL A 427 -13.99 13.74 -1.08
C VAL A 427 -13.77 12.39 -0.40
N TYR A 428 -14.79 11.51 -0.37
CA TYR A 428 -14.67 10.22 0.34
C TYR A 428 -13.97 9.14 -0.49
N VAL A 429 -13.84 9.30 -1.82
CA VAL A 429 -13.34 8.27 -2.73
C VAL A 429 -11.93 7.77 -2.35
N PRO A 430 -10.95 8.63 -2.01
CA PRO A 430 -9.63 8.17 -1.57
C PRO A 430 -9.67 7.27 -0.32
N SER A 431 -10.61 7.52 0.61
CA SER A 431 -10.78 6.70 1.81
C SER A 431 -11.25 5.28 1.47
N ILE A 432 -12.17 5.15 0.52
CA ILE A 432 -12.64 3.84 0.02
C ILE A 432 -11.49 3.10 -0.65
N VAL A 433 -10.71 3.80 -1.47
CA VAL A 433 -9.55 3.22 -2.14
C VAL A 433 -8.52 2.71 -1.14
N ALA A 434 -8.21 3.47 -0.09
CA ALA A 434 -7.32 3.03 0.99
C ALA A 434 -7.85 1.77 1.70
N GLN A 435 -9.18 1.66 1.89
CA GLN A 435 -9.80 0.45 2.44
C GLN A 435 -9.70 -0.75 1.49
N ILE A 436 -9.85 -0.54 0.17
CA ILE A 436 -9.64 -1.59 -0.84
C ILE A 436 -8.20 -2.10 -0.77
N ILE A 437 -7.20 -1.21 -0.75
CA ILE A 437 -5.77 -1.61 -0.63
C ILE A 437 -5.56 -2.38 0.67
N LYS A 438 -6.05 -1.87 1.80
CA LYS A 438 -5.90 -2.51 3.11
C LYS A 438 -6.54 -3.90 3.15
N ARG A 439 -7.70 -4.09 2.50
CA ARG A 439 -8.36 -5.40 2.39
C ARG A 439 -7.65 -6.32 1.40
N ALA A 440 -7.21 -5.81 0.26
CA ALA A 440 -6.41 -6.57 -0.70
C ALA A 440 -5.12 -7.07 -0.04
N ARG A 441 -4.43 -6.24 0.75
CA ARG A 441 -3.25 -6.64 1.52
C ARG A 441 -3.56 -7.68 2.61
N LYS A 442 -4.77 -7.68 3.17
CA LYS A 442 -5.23 -8.70 4.14
C LYS A 442 -5.69 -10.01 3.50
N ARG A 443 -6.15 -9.98 2.25
CA ARG A 443 -6.73 -11.12 1.50
C ARG A 443 -5.79 -11.74 0.50
N ALA A 444 -4.78 -11.00 0.03
CA ALA A 444 -3.63 -11.61 -0.59
C ALA A 444 -3.19 -12.69 0.39
N PRO A 445 -3.23 -13.98 0.01
CA PRO A 445 -2.59 -14.97 0.85
C PRO A 445 -1.18 -14.45 0.99
N THR A 446 -0.74 -14.17 2.22
CA THR A 446 0.69 -14.26 2.50
C THR A 446 1.01 -15.68 2.06
N HIS A 447 1.45 -15.85 0.81
CA HIS A 447 1.98 -17.10 0.33
C HIS A 447 3.29 -17.17 1.11
N ARG A 448 3.21 -17.76 2.29
CA ARG A 448 4.33 -17.90 3.21
C ARG A 448 5.20 -18.95 2.55
N MET A 449 6.26 -18.49 1.91
CA MET A 449 7.10 -19.33 1.08
C MET A 449 8.20 -19.92 1.96
N ALA A 450 7.93 -21.11 2.50
CA ALA A 450 9.01 -22.01 2.89
C ALA A 450 9.39 -22.84 1.66
N LEU A 451 10.69 -22.94 1.38
CA LEU A 451 11.33 -23.78 0.37
C LEU A 451 10.84 -25.22 0.44
N GLN A 452 10.62 -25.77 1.65
CA GLN A 452 10.08 -27.12 1.79
C GLN A 452 8.65 -27.30 1.22
N LEU A 453 7.88 -26.21 1.12
CA LEU A 453 6.49 -26.20 0.63
C LEU A 453 6.39 -25.84 -0.86
N LEU A 454 7.51 -25.46 -1.49
CA LEU A 454 7.55 -25.15 -2.91
C LEU A 454 7.53 -26.43 -3.73
N ASP A 455 6.64 -26.47 -4.73
CA ASP A 455 6.69 -27.49 -5.76
C ASP A 455 7.99 -27.35 -6.56
N PRO A 456 8.85 -28.39 -6.62
CA PRO A 456 10.10 -28.35 -7.37
C PRO A 456 9.93 -28.21 -8.89
N ALA A 457 8.70 -28.29 -9.42
CA ALA A 457 8.34 -28.03 -10.81
C ALA A 457 8.01 -26.55 -11.11
N ASN A 458 7.92 -25.69 -10.08
CA ASN A 458 7.68 -24.26 -10.23
C ASN A 458 8.99 -23.44 -10.26
N GLU A 459 8.92 -22.23 -10.83
CA GLU A 459 10.04 -21.28 -10.81
C GLU A 459 10.39 -20.85 -9.37
N LEU A 460 11.68 -20.81 -9.06
CA LEU A 460 12.16 -20.32 -7.76
C LEU A 460 12.52 -18.84 -7.88
N ARG A 461 11.89 -17.99 -7.05
CA ARG A 461 12.13 -16.54 -7.01
C ARG A 461 13.04 -16.20 -5.84
N ILE A 462 14.19 -15.58 -6.12
CA ILE A 462 15.22 -15.27 -5.12
C ILE A 462 15.49 -13.76 -5.12
N LEU A 463 15.56 -13.15 -3.93
CA LEU A 463 16.00 -11.77 -3.73
C LEU A 463 17.45 -11.77 -3.23
N LEU A 464 18.40 -11.42 -4.09
CA LEU A 464 19.82 -11.34 -3.75
C LEU A 464 20.17 -9.91 -3.36
N CYS A 465 20.49 -9.68 -2.09
CA CYS A 465 20.87 -8.37 -1.61
C CYS A 465 22.38 -8.15 -1.75
N LEU A 466 22.80 -6.91 -2.04
CA LEU A 466 24.21 -6.54 -2.21
C LEU A 466 24.55 -5.31 -1.37
N HIS A 467 25.72 -5.31 -0.71
CA HIS A 467 26.30 -4.11 -0.10
C HIS A 467 27.11 -3.29 -1.12
N GLY A 468 27.65 -3.94 -2.14
CA GLY A 468 28.47 -3.30 -3.18
C GLY A 468 29.10 -4.30 -4.15
N PRO A 469 30.05 -3.86 -4.99
CA PRO A 469 30.69 -4.68 -6.03
C PRO A 469 31.45 -5.89 -5.50
N GLN A 470 31.94 -5.82 -4.26
CA GLN A 470 32.66 -6.91 -3.60
C GLN A 470 31.82 -8.18 -3.42
N ASN A 471 30.48 -8.07 -3.37
CA ASN A 471 29.59 -9.24 -3.23
C ASN A 471 29.18 -9.85 -4.58
N VAL A 472 29.55 -9.24 -5.70
CA VAL A 472 29.14 -9.69 -7.03
C VAL A 472 29.65 -11.10 -7.35
N PRO A 473 30.94 -11.46 -7.09
CA PRO A 473 31.44 -12.79 -7.41
C PRO A 473 30.69 -13.90 -6.67
N SER A 474 30.46 -13.75 -5.36
CA SER A 474 29.72 -14.72 -4.57
C SER A 474 28.25 -14.81 -4.97
N THR A 475 27.65 -13.70 -5.39
CA THR A 475 26.28 -13.66 -5.91
C THR A 475 26.16 -14.41 -7.23
N ILE A 476 27.11 -14.23 -8.16
CA ILE A 476 27.15 -14.97 -9.43
C ILE A 476 27.29 -16.47 -9.16
N ASN A 477 28.21 -16.87 -8.27
CA ASN A 477 28.40 -18.28 -7.93
C ASN A 477 27.16 -18.88 -7.25
N PHE A 478 26.47 -18.10 -6.41
CA PHE A 478 25.21 -18.50 -5.79
C PHE A 478 24.11 -18.71 -6.84
N MET A 479 23.98 -17.80 -7.81
CA MET A 479 23.02 -17.94 -8.91
C MET A 479 23.30 -19.19 -9.75
N GLU A 480 24.56 -19.46 -10.11
CA GLU A 480 24.95 -20.66 -10.88
C GLU A 480 24.53 -21.94 -10.17
N ILE A 481 24.89 -22.12 -8.90
CA ILE A 481 24.55 -23.34 -8.14
C ILE A 481 23.03 -23.47 -7.89
N SER A 482 22.31 -22.35 -7.87
CA SER A 482 20.85 -22.32 -7.65
C SER A 482 20.06 -22.69 -8.90
N ARG A 483 20.60 -22.49 -10.11
CA ARG A 483 19.83 -22.68 -11.36
C ARG A 483 19.42 -24.13 -11.60
N GLY A 484 20.25 -25.10 -11.18
CA GLY A 484 20.07 -26.52 -11.47
C GLY A 484 19.91 -26.82 -12.97
N ILE A 485 18.82 -27.50 -13.36
CA ILE A 485 18.49 -27.80 -14.77
C ILE A 485 17.60 -26.66 -15.31
N ALA A 486 17.77 -26.27 -16.58
CA ALA A 486 17.19 -25.05 -17.19
C ALA A 486 15.65 -24.90 -17.10
N ASN A 487 14.90 -25.98 -16.83
CA ASN A 487 13.44 -25.96 -16.63
C ASN A 487 13.06 -26.63 -15.29
N PRO A 488 12.37 -25.94 -14.36
CA PRO A 488 11.96 -24.54 -14.34
C PRO A 488 13.13 -23.67 -13.84
N GLY A 489 13.55 -22.68 -14.61
CA GLY A 489 14.64 -21.77 -14.22
C GLY A 489 14.40 -21.01 -12.90
N ILE A 490 15.33 -20.13 -12.55
CA ILE A 490 15.23 -19.23 -11.40
C ILE A 490 14.98 -17.79 -11.85
N VAL A 491 14.20 -17.05 -11.07
CA VAL A 491 14.06 -15.60 -11.23
C VAL A 491 14.81 -14.93 -10.09
N VAL A 492 15.78 -14.10 -10.44
CA VAL A 492 16.68 -13.47 -9.47
C VAL A 492 16.50 -11.96 -9.51
N TYR A 493 16.17 -11.41 -8.34
CA TYR A 493 16.05 -9.98 -8.10
C TYR A 493 17.30 -9.49 -7.37
N VAL A 494 18.25 -8.92 -8.11
CA VAL A 494 19.48 -8.36 -7.55
C VAL A 494 19.18 -6.96 -7.00
N THR A 495 19.27 -6.82 -5.68
CA THR A 495 18.85 -5.64 -4.93
C THR A 495 20.04 -4.98 -4.26
N ASP A 496 20.37 -3.77 -4.69
CA ASP A 496 21.42 -2.98 -4.05
C ASP A 496 20.86 -2.33 -2.78
N MET A 497 21.46 -2.61 -1.63
CA MET A 497 21.10 -2.01 -0.34
C MET A 497 22.00 -0.80 -0.09
N ILE A 498 21.43 0.39 -0.17
CA ILE A 498 22.15 1.65 -0.05
C ILE A 498 21.58 2.47 1.10
N GLU A 499 22.44 2.93 2.01
CA GLU A 499 22.04 3.84 3.07
C GLU A 499 21.69 5.21 2.48
N LEU A 500 20.52 5.74 2.85
CA LEU A 500 20.13 7.11 2.54
C LEU A 500 20.84 8.08 3.50
N THR A 501 21.95 8.66 3.05
CA THR A 501 22.64 9.76 3.73
C THR A 501 22.10 11.12 3.29
N ASN A 502 22.40 12.19 4.03
CA ASN A 502 22.00 13.55 3.68
C ASN A 502 22.54 13.99 2.31
N GLU A 503 23.75 13.54 1.95
CA GLU A 503 24.39 13.81 0.66
C GLU A 503 23.63 13.12 -0.48
N ILE A 504 23.31 11.84 -0.32
CA ILE A 504 22.54 11.09 -1.32
C ILE A 504 21.12 11.65 -1.44
N ALA A 505 20.47 12.02 -0.33
CA ALA A 505 19.15 12.61 -0.32
C ALA A 505 19.07 13.92 -1.13
N ALA A 506 20.14 14.73 -1.12
CA ALA A 506 20.24 15.97 -1.90
C ALA A 506 20.34 15.74 -3.42
N THR A 507 20.74 14.53 -3.83
CA THR A 507 20.93 14.14 -5.24
C THR A 507 19.74 13.33 -5.82
N LEU A 508 18.65 13.19 -5.08
CA LEU A 508 17.48 12.44 -5.54
C LEU A 508 16.66 13.26 -6.54
N VAL A 509 16.59 12.76 -7.77
CA VAL A 509 15.75 13.35 -8.83
C VAL A 509 14.53 12.48 -9.03
N LYS A 510 13.35 13.08 -9.20
CA LYS A 510 12.16 12.34 -9.62
C LYS A 510 12.26 12.05 -11.11
N GLY A 511 12.32 10.78 -11.47
CA GLY A 511 12.22 10.32 -12.85
C GLY A 511 10.81 10.48 -13.42
N ASP A 512 10.66 10.15 -14.70
CA ASP A 512 9.42 10.31 -15.49
C ASP A 512 8.28 9.35 -15.09
N GLY A 513 8.48 8.51 -14.07
CA GLY A 513 7.45 7.66 -13.48
C GLY A 513 6.94 8.25 -12.15
N PRO A 514 5.66 8.03 -11.77
CA PRO A 514 5.09 8.59 -10.56
C PRO A 514 5.75 8.12 -9.24
N ASP A 515 6.72 7.19 -9.31
CA ASP A 515 7.47 6.61 -8.17
C ASP A 515 8.95 6.31 -8.43
N THR A 516 9.50 6.61 -9.61
CA THR A 516 10.90 6.30 -9.88
C THR A 516 11.78 7.43 -9.38
N VAL A 517 12.28 7.32 -8.15
CA VAL A 517 13.36 8.19 -7.68
C VAL A 517 14.66 7.67 -8.28
N THR A 518 15.31 8.49 -9.10
CA THR A 518 16.64 8.19 -9.65
C THR A 518 17.70 8.84 -8.76
N VAL A 519 18.63 8.03 -8.28
CA VAL A 519 19.81 8.52 -7.56
C VAL A 519 20.77 9.11 -8.59
N THR A 520 21.15 10.38 -8.45
CA THR A 520 22.14 11.03 -9.32
C THR A 520 23.53 11.15 -8.69
N ASP A 521 23.70 10.66 -7.46
CA ASP A 521 25.01 10.55 -6.83
C ASP A 521 25.98 9.73 -7.69
N LYS A 522 27.15 10.31 -7.96
CA LYS A 522 28.13 9.72 -8.90
C LYS A 522 28.68 8.40 -8.39
N ALA A 523 28.95 8.28 -7.09
CA ALA A 523 29.52 7.07 -6.51
C ALA A 523 28.50 5.91 -6.54
N VAL A 524 27.24 6.20 -6.22
CA VAL A 524 26.15 5.22 -6.29
C VAL A 524 25.90 4.77 -7.73
N VAL A 525 25.85 5.69 -8.70
CA VAL A 525 25.62 5.36 -10.11
C VAL A 525 26.77 4.53 -10.67
N GLU A 526 28.02 4.91 -10.40
CA GLU A 526 29.19 4.16 -10.85
C GLU A 526 29.20 2.74 -10.27
N MET A 527 28.96 2.61 -8.96
CA MET A 527 28.86 1.33 -8.29
C MET A 527 27.77 0.45 -8.91
N ARG A 528 26.55 0.98 -9.10
CA ARG A 528 25.44 0.24 -9.72
C ARG A 528 25.76 -0.19 -11.16
N ASN A 529 26.44 0.65 -11.93
CA ASN A 529 26.86 0.32 -13.30
C ASN A 529 27.89 -0.80 -13.29
N GLN A 530 28.87 -0.79 -12.39
CA GLN A 530 29.86 -1.86 -12.25
C GLN A 530 29.19 -3.19 -11.90
N VAL A 531 28.27 -3.20 -10.92
CA VAL A 531 27.52 -4.40 -10.55
C VAL A 531 26.65 -4.87 -11.73
N THR A 532 26.01 -3.95 -12.44
CA THR A 532 25.13 -4.28 -13.59
C THR A 532 25.94 -4.92 -14.71
N ALA A 533 27.05 -4.29 -15.12
CA ALA A 533 27.93 -4.81 -16.16
C ALA A 533 28.47 -6.21 -15.82
N ALA A 534 28.88 -6.44 -14.57
CA ALA A 534 29.42 -7.73 -14.14
C ALA A 534 28.36 -8.85 -14.13
N VAL A 535 27.13 -8.54 -13.69
CA VAL A 535 26.04 -9.52 -13.62
C VAL A 535 25.46 -9.81 -15.01
N GLU A 536 25.27 -8.78 -15.85
CA GLU A 536 24.79 -8.93 -17.24
C GLU A 536 25.79 -9.70 -18.10
N ALA A 537 27.10 -9.43 -17.96
CA ALA A 537 28.14 -10.15 -18.69
C ALA A 537 28.12 -11.67 -18.43
N TYR A 538 27.75 -12.09 -17.23
CA TYR A 538 27.58 -13.51 -16.89
C TYR A 538 26.29 -14.09 -17.50
N VAL A 539 25.17 -13.37 -17.42
CA VAL A 539 23.89 -13.82 -18.01
C VAL A 539 24.02 -13.94 -19.54
N ASP A 540 24.66 -12.99 -20.21
CA ASP A 540 24.84 -13.02 -21.67
C ASP A 540 25.71 -14.21 -22.14
N GLN A 541 26.59 -14.72 -21.28
CA GLN A 541 27.47 -15.86 -21.59
C GLN A 541 26.84 -17.23 -21.25
N ASP A 542 26.00 -17.34 -20.22
CA ASP A 542 25.50 -18.60 -19.65
C ASP A 542 24.00 -18.52 -19.21
N SER A 543 23.13 -17.97 -20.07
CA SER A 543 21.73 -17.59 -19.75
C SER A 543 20.70 -18.72 -19.55
N ASP A 544 21.05 -19.99 -19.80
CA ASP A 544 20.04 -21.06 -19.76
C ASP A 544 19.50 -21.27 -18.33
N GLY A 545 18.26 -20.80 -18.10
CA GLY A 545 17.50 -21.00 -16.87
C GLY A 545 17.59 -19.91 -15.81
N ILE A 546 18.14 -18.71 -16.09
CA ILE A 546 18.20 -17.59 -15.13
C ILE A 546 17.54 -16.33 -15.71
N MET A 547 16.49 -15.82 -15.06
CA MET A 547 15.88 -14.52 -15.37
C MET A 547 16.31 -13.47 -14.34
N LEU A 548 17.08 -12.47 -14.77
CA LEU A 548 17.59 -11.43 -13.88
C LEU A 548 16.76 -10.14 -13.90
N ARG A 549 16.58 -9.51 -12.74
CA ARG A 549 16.00 -8.17 -12.60
C ARG A 549 16.75 -7.35 -11.56
N ARG A 550 16.99 -6.07 -11.84
CA ARG A 550 17.64 -5.12 -10.93
C ARG A 550 16.63 -4.39 -10.06
N MET A 551 16.91 -4.27 -8.77
CA MET A 551 16.14 -3.53 -7.78
C MET A 551 17.06 -2.58 -6.98
N LEU A 552 16.45 -1.64 -6.25
CA LEU A 552 17.15 -0.71 -5.35
C LEU A 552 16.38 -0.61 -4.04
N ALA A 553 17.05 -0.84 -2.92
CA ALA A 553 16.57 -0.52 -1.59
C ALA A 553 17.37 0.66 -1.05
N LEU A 554 16.78 1.86 -1.07
CA LEU A 554 17.41 3.11 -0.66
C LEU A 554 16.69 3.69 0.55
N SER A 555 17.32 3.60 1.73
CA SER A 555 16.71 4.04 2.99
C SER A 555 17.75 4.16 4.09
N THR A 556 17.40 4.74 5.23
CA THR A 556 18.28 4.67 6.40
C THR A 556 18.43 3.21 6.86
N PHE A 557 19.49 2.86 7.60
CA PHE A 557 19.63 1.49 8.16
C PHE A 557 18.42 1.03 8.98
N SER A 558 17.68 1.96 9.59
CA SER A 558 16.44 1.65 10.30
C SER A 558 15.28 1.22 9.39
N GLY A 559 15.23 1.75 8.16
CA GLY A 559 14.19 1.51 7.17
C GLY A 559 14.50 0.39 6.17
N LEU A 560 15.78 0.17 5.83
CA LEU A 560 16.22 -0.88 4.91
C LEU A 560 15.61 -2.27 5.16
N PRO A 561 15.48 -2.77 6.41
CA PRO A 561 14.86 -4.08 6.65
C PRO A 561 13.41 -4.14 6.21
N GLN A 562 12.67 -3.05 6.43
CA GLN A 562 11.27 -2.95 6.06
C GLN A 562 11.13 -2.90 4.54
N ASP A 563 11.99 -2.15 3.86
CA ASP A 563 11.97 -2.03 2.40
C ASP A 563 12.32 -3.37 1.72
N VAL A 564 13.32 -4.09 2.23
CA VAL A 564 13.66 -5.44 1.75
C VAL A 564 12.48 -6.41 1.94
N CYS A 565 11.80 -6.37 3.09
CA CYS A 565 10.63 -7.22 3.34
C CYS A 565 9.44 -6.86 2.44
N ILE A 566 9.18 -5.57 2.20
CA ILE A 566 8.13 -5.09 1.29
C ILE A 566 8.45 -5.53 -0.14
N LEU A 567 9.69 -5.36 -0.59
CA LEU A 567 10.13 -5.83 -1.91
C LEU A 567 9.95 -7.34 -2.06
N ALA A 568 10.32 -8.12 -1.05
CA ALA A 568 10.12 -9.57 -1.06
C ALA A 568 8.64 -9.95 -1.15
N GLU A 569 7.76 -9.23 -0.45
CA GLU A 569 6.30 -9.43 -0.49
C GLU A 569 5.71 -9.03 -1.86
N ASP A 570 6.06 -7.86 -2.38
CA ASP A 570 5.58 -7.36 -3.68
C ASP A 570 6.03 -8.24 -4.86
N LEU A 571 7.19 -8.85 -4.75
CA LEU A 571 7.78 -9.72 -5.79
C LEU A 571 7.46 -11.21 -5.60
N MET A 572 6.81 -11.58 -4.49
CA MET A 572 6.50 -12.96 -4.10
C MET A 572 7.75 -13.85 -4.10
N VAL A 573 8.79 -13.38 -3.40
CA VAL A 573 10.09 -14.05 -3.30
C VAL A 573 10.02 -15.23 -2.33
N ALA A 574 10.65 -16.34 -2.70
CA ALA A 574 10.75 -17.56 -1.88
C ALA A 574 11.91 -17.53 -0.88
N LEU A 575 13.02 -16.91 -1.28
CA LEU A 575 14.27 -16.90 -0.53
C LEU A 575 14.94 -15.53 -0.66
N ILE A 576 15.20 -14.89 0.47
CA ILE A 576 16.04 -13.69 0.55
C ILE A 576 17.45 -14.12 0.92
N ILE A 577 18.46 -13.67 0.18
CA ILE A 577 19.87 -13.90 0.52
C ILE A 577 20.51 -12.56 0.87
N LEU A 578 21.05 -12.50 2.09
CA LEU A 578 21.75 -11.36 2.64
C LEU A 578 23.25 -11.64 2.68
N PRO A 579 24.11 -10.69 2.26
CA PRO A 579 25.54 -10.79 2.50
C PRO A 579 25.82 -10.74 4.00
N PHE A 580 26.86 -11.45 4.45
CA PHE A 580 27.35 -11.27 5.80
C PHE A 580 27.89 -9.85 5.98
N HIS A 581 27.70 -9.30 7.18
CA HIS A 581 28.07 -7.92 7.49
C HIS A 581 29.58 -7.70 7.60
N LYS A 582 30.38 -8.78 7.61
CA LYS A 582 31.85 -8.74 7.56
C LYS A 582 32.34 -9.13 6.18
N SER A 583 33.34 -8.41 5.66
CA SER A 583 33.96 -8.69 4.37
C SER A 583 35.34 -9.35 4.51
N LEU A 584 35.74 -10.13 3.52
CA LEU A 584 37.03 -10.81 3.49
C LEU A 584 38.12 -9.86 2.97
N HIS A 585 39.19 -9.70 3.74
CA HIS A 585 40.40 -8.99 3.33
C HIS A 585 41.31 -9.87 2.46
N ALA A 586 42.25 -9.24 1.74
CA ALA A 586 43.19 -9.94 0.87
C ALA A 586 44.15 -10.88 1.62
N ASP A 587 44.27 -10.72 2.94
CA ASP A 587 45.04 -11.58 3.84
C ASP A 587 44.25 -12.82 4.31
N GLY A 588 43.00 -12.98 3.88
CA GLY A 588 42.14 -14.10 4.26
C GLY A 588 41.42 -13.92 5.60
N THR A 589 41.56 -12.76 6.26
CA THR A 589 40.85 -12.46 7.50
C THR A 589 39.54 -11.70 7.24
N LEU A 590 38.57 -11.83 8.15
CA LEU A 590 37.33 -11.05 8.08
C LEU A 590 37.50 -9.71 8.81
N ASP A 591 36.96 -8.64 8.23
CA ASP A 591 36.98 -7.31 8.84
C ASP A 591 36.12 -7.22 10.12
N GLY A 592 36.16 -6.06 10.78
CA GLY A 592 35.38 -5.79 12.00
C GLY A 592 33.85 -5.77 11.79
N GLY A 593 33.39 -5.78 10.54
CA GLY A 593 31.98 -5.75 10.16
C GLY A 593 31.31 -4.39 10.25
N HIS A 594 30.26 -4.21 9.45
CA HIS A 594 29.46 -2.99 9.45
C HIS A 594 28.24 -3.14 10.37
N SER A 595 28.17 -2.33 11.43
CA SER A 595 27.09 -2.38 12.43
C SER A 595 25.69 -2.14 11.84
N GLY A 596 25.58 -1.23 10.86
CA GLY A 596 24.35 -0.97 10.10
C GLY A 596 23.82 -2.21 9.36
N PHE A 597 24.64 -2.87 8.55
CA PHE A 597 24.24 -4.11 7.87
C PHE A 597 24.00 -5.28 8.84
N ARG A 598 24.73 -5.34 9.96
CA ARG A 598 24.43 -6.29 11.04
C ARG A 598 23.03 -6.09 11.62
N TYR A 599 22.63 -4.83 11.85
CA TYR A 599 21.27 -4.48 12.27
C TYR A 599 20.25 -4.92 11.21
N VAL A 600 20.52 -4.67 9.92
CA VAL A 600 19.64 -5.06 8.83
C VAL A 600 19.45 -6.57 8.78
N ASN A 601 20.51 -7.36 8.80
CA ASN A 601 20.45 -8.82 8.77
C ASN A 601 19.58 -9.37 9.90
N ARG A 602 19.77 -8.87 11.13
CA ARG A 602 18.97 -9.29 12.30
C ARG A 602 17.50 -8.92 12.18
N LYS A 603 17.17 -7.76 11.59
CA LYS A 603 15.78 -7.32 11.44
C LYS A 603 15.07 -8.03 10.30
N VAL A 604 15.75 -8.29 9.18
CA VAL A 604 15.18 -9.08 8.06
C VAL A 604 14.93 -10.51 8.51
N LEU A 605 15.89 -11.17 9.18
CA LEU A 605 15.72 -12.53 9.75
C LEU A 605 14.47 -12.67 10.65
N ARG A 606 14.08 -11.59 11.35
CA ARG A 606 12.92 -11.58 12.25
C ARG A 606 11.59 -11.29 11.55
N ASN A 607 11.61 -10.48 10.49
CA ASN A 607 10.41 -9.88 9.91
C ASN A 607 10.07 -10.38 8.49
N ALA A 608 10.98 -11.12 7.83
CA ALA A 608 10.81 -11.54 6.46
C ALA A 608 9.56 -12.43 6.26
N PRO A 609 8.83 -12.26 5.15
CA PRO A 609 7.64 -13.06 4.84
C PRO A 609 7.96 -14.46 4.28
N CYS A 610 9.24 -14.73 4.01
CA CYS A 610 9.77 -15.95 3.42
C CYS A 610 11.13 -16.32 4.06
N SER A 611 11.72 -17.43 3.62
CA SER A 611 12.98 -17.91 4.18
C SER A 611 14.14 -16.98 3.86
N VAL A 612 15.09 -16.89 4.78
CA VAL A 612 16.20 -15.95 4.72
C VAL A 612 17.51 -16.71 4.86
N GLY A 613 18.42 -16.50 3.91
CA GLY A 613 19.79 -16.98 3.97
C GLY A 613 20.77 -15.85 4.28
N ILE A 614 21.78 -16.13 5.10
CA ILE A 614 22.98 -15.28 5.23
C ILE A 614 24.15 -16.02 4.58
N LEU A 615 24.78 -15.39 3.59
CA LEU A 615 25.96 -15.91 2.91
C LEU A 615 27.23 -15.30 3.50
N VAL A 616 28.04 -16.13 4.15
CA VAL A 616 29.38 -15.80 4.63
C VAL A 616 30.38 -16.18 3.54
N ASP A 617 30.79 -15.20 2.75
CA ASP A 617 31.72 -15.37 1.65
C ASP A 617 33.17 -15.43 2.15
N ARG A 618 33.83 -16.56 1.90
CA ARG A 618 35.25 -16.81 2.20
C ARG A 618 36.03 -17.18 0.94
N GLY A 619 35.76 -16.46 -0.15
CA GLY A 619 36.35 -16.76 -1.46
C GLY A 619 35.55 -17.81 -2.19
N PHE A 620 34.21 -17.77 -2.08
CA PHE A 620 33.29 -18.61 -2.84
C PHE A 620 33.50 -18.34 -4.33
N ARG A 621 34.39 -19.12 -4.96
CA ARG A 621 34.77 -19.02 -6.36
C ARG A 621 34.65 -20.39 -7.02
N LEU A 622 33.87 -20.48 -8.10
CA LEU A 622 34.04 -21.56 -9.05
C LEU A 622 35.45 -21.43 -9.66
N LEU A 623 36.29 -22.47 -9.51
CA LEU A 623 37.47 -22.63 -10.36
C LEU A 623 36.97 -22.70 -11.81
N GLY A 624 37.52 -21.84 -12.66
CA GLY A 624 36.95 -21.49 -13.97
C GLY A 624 36.69 -22.68 -14.90
N LYS A 625 35.74 -22.50 -15.83
CA LYS A 625 35.51 -23.40 -16.97
C LYS A 625 36.81 -23.59 -17.75
N THR A 626 37.47 -24.74 -17.61
CA THR A 626 38.30 -25.27 -18.70
C THR A 626 37.37 -25.99 -19.67
N SER A 627 37.57 -25.74 -20.96
CA SER A 627 36.83 -26.29 -22.08
C SER A 627 36.34 -27.73 -21.79
N THR A 628 35.01 -27.90 -21.82
CA THR A 628 34.23 -29.16 -21.74
C THR A 628 34.08 -29.92 -20.41
N SER A 629 34.60 -29.44 -19.26
CA SER A 629 34.33 -30.09 -17.96
C SER A 629 34.06 -29.09 -16.83
N TYR A 630 32.94 -29.26 -16.11
CA TYR A 630 32.72 -28.54 -14.85
C TYR A 630 33.71 -29.06 -13.81
N ALA A 631 34.53 -28.18 -13.22
CA ALA A 631 35.22 -28.52 -11.99
C ALA A 631 34.17 -28.84 -10.92
N SER A 632 34.23 -30.03 -10.32
CA SER A 632 33.22 -30.46 -9.35
C SER A 632 33.35 -29.67 -8.05
N LEU A 633 32.32 -28.89 -7.72
CA LEU A 633 32.21 -28.16 -6.46
C LEU A 633 31.69 -29.10 -5.37
N ASN A 634 32.50 -29.33 -4.33
CA ASN A 634 32.08 -30.13 -3.18
C ASN A 634 31.28 -29.25 -2.21
N VAL A 635 30.01 -29.60 -2.01
CA VAL A 635 29.08 -28.90 -1.11
C VAL A 635 28.65 -29.86 -0.01
N ALA A 636 28.61 -29.40 1.23
CA ALA A 636 28.04 -30.17 2.35
C ALA A 636 26.77 -29.49 2.87
N VAL A 637 25.80 -30.29 3.31
CA VAL A 637 24.69 -29.82 4.13
C VAL A 637 24.69 -30.58 5.46
N ILE A 638 24.65 -29.84 6.57
CA ILE A 638 24.61 -30.43 7.92
C ILE A 638 23.16 -30.49 8.37
N PHE A 639 22.72 -31.67 8.81
CA PHE A 639 21.37 -31.91 9.31
C PHE A 639 21.43 -32.48 10.72
N ILE A 640 21.01 -31.70 11.71
CA ILE A 640 20.83 -32.13 13.10
C ILE A 640 19.34 -32.38 13.37
N GLY A 641 18.49 -31.54 12.79
CA GLY A 641 17.04 -31.56 12.96
C GLY A 641 16.52 -30.19 13.39
N GLY A 642 15.25 -29.92 13.05
CA GLY A 642 14.58 -28.65 13.30
C GLY A 642 14.10 -27.95 12.04
N LYS A 643 13.27 -26.91 12.23
CA LYS A 643 12.63 -26.16 11.13
C LYS A 643 13.63 -25.55 10.12
N ASP A 644 14.74 -25.01 10.61
CA ASP A 644 15.74 -24.36 9.77
C ASP A 644 16.61 -25.38 9.00
N ASP A 645 16.91 -26.52 9.60
CA ASP A 645 17.67 -27.60 8.95
C ASP A 645 16.86 -28.26 7.82
N ARG A 646 15.55 -28.43 8.01
CA ARG A 646 14.64 -28.89 6.95
C ARG A 646 14.59 -27.94 5.76
N GLU A 647 14.57 -26.65 6.04
CA GLU A 647 14.62 -25.60 5.03
C GLU A 647 15.96 -25.59 4.27
N ALA A 648 17.07 -25.75 5.00
CA ALA A 648 18.41 -25.89 4.44
C ALA A 648 18.53 -27.13 3.56
N LEU A 649 17.96 -28.26 3.98
CA LEU A 649 17.93 -29.51 3.21
C LEU A 649 17.08 -29.37 1.93
N ALA A 650 15.93 -28.69 2.01
CA ALA A 650 15.11 -28.38 0.84
C ALA A 650 15.87 -27.54 -0.20
N TYR A 651 16.59 -26.51 0.24
CA TYR A 651 17.47 -25.73 -0.64
C TYR A 651 18.62 -26.58 -1.21
N ALA A 652 19.26 -27.41 -0.39
CA ALA A 652 20.34 -28.30 -0.81
C ALA A 652 19.88 -29.27 -1.93
N GLY A 653 18.62 -29.72 -1.89
CA GLY A 653 18.02 -30.52 -2.97
C GLY A 653 17.95 -29.78 -4.31
N ARG A 654 17.75 -28.45 -4.28
CA ARG A 654 17.82 -27.62 -5.50
C ARG A 654 19.24 -27.54 -6.04
N VAL A 655 20.21 -27.37 -5.15
CA VAL A 655 21.65 -27.29 -5.47
C VAL A 655 22.18 -28.61 -6.03
N ALA A 656 21.67 -29.75 -5.55
CA ALA A 656 22.03 -31.09 -6.03
C ALA A 656 21.67 -31.34 -7.50
N ARG A 657 20.77 -30.54 -8.09
CA ARG A 657 20.39 -30.67 -9.51
C ARG A 657 21.45 -30.13 -10.47
N HIS A 658 22.44 -29.38 -9.97
CA HIS A 658 23.46 -28.78 -10.80
C HIS A 658 24.55 -29.81 -11.15
N PRO A 659 24.89 -30.03 -12.44
CA PRO A 659 25.81 -31.09 -12.86
C PRO A 659 27.24 -30.90 -12.33
N GLY A 660 27.63 -29.66 -12.05
CA GLY A 660 28.94 -29.32 -11.49
C GLY A 660 29.03 -29.44 -9.95
N VAL A 661 27.97 -29.85 -9.25
CA VAL A 661 27.94 -29.90 -7.78
C VAL A 661 27.92 -31.34 -7.28
N ARG A 662 28.81 -31.66 -6.33
CA ARG A 662 28.81 -32.90 -5.55
C ARG A 662 28.34 -32.60 -4.14
N LEU A 663 27.07 -32.87 -3.87
CA LEU A 663 26.47 -32.64 -2.56
C LEU A 663 26.72 -33.84 -1.63
N THR A 664 27.13 -33.58 -0.40
CA THR A 664 27.17 -34.55 0.70
C THR A 664 26.22 -34.09 1.82
N VAL A 665 25.26 -34.94 2.19
CA VAL A 665 24.41 -34.71 3.36
C VAL A 665 25.04 -35.38 4.57
N ILE A 666 25.32 -34.60 5.61
CA ILE A 666 25.93 -35.07 6.84
C ILE A 666 24.90 -34.99 7.96
N ARG A 667 24.40 -36.14 8.40
CA ARG A 667 23.41 -36.24 9.47
C ARG A 667 24.09 -36.50 10.80
N PHE A 668 23.90 -35.58 11.74
CA PHE A 668 24.42 -35.70 13.10
C PHE A 668 23.34 -36.29 14.01
N LEU A 669 23.64 -37.43 14.63
CA LEU A 669 22.75 -38.15 15.53
C LEU A 669 23.40 -38.27 16.90
N VAL A 670 22.58 -38.34 17.94
CA VAL A 670 23.07 -38.57 19.31
C VAL A 670 23.42 -40.06 19.47
N ASP A 671 24.56 -40.37 20.09
CA ASP A 671 24.96 -41.75 20.39
C ASP A 671 24.17 -42.32 21.58
N THR A 672 23.34 -43.33 21.31
CA THR A 672 22.45 -44.00 22.27
C THR A 672 23.18 -44.82 23.34
N ASN A 673 24.45 -45.19 23.14
CA ASN A 673 25.23 -45.92 24.17
C ASN A 673 25.65 -45.02 25.34
N SER A 674 25.68 -43.70 25.14
CA SER A 674 26.00 -42.70 26.15
C SER A 674 24.77 -42.25 26.97
N ASP A 675 23.57 -42.73 26.60
CA ASP A 675 22.27 -42.31 27.14
C ASP A 675 22.18 -42.35 28.67
N ASN A 676 22.85 -43.29 29.34
CA ASN A 676 22.76 -43.41 30.80
C ASN A 676 23.55 -42.32 31.55
N ALA A 677 24.52 -41.68 30.91
CA ALA A 677 25.28 -40.55 31.48
C ALA A 677 24.65 -39.20 31.09
N SER A 678 24.20 -39.06 29.84
CA SER A 678 23.54 -37.87 29.31
C SER A 678 22.12 -37.69 29.86
N ARG A 679 21.38 -38.76 30.20
CA ARG A 679 20.10 -38.68 30.93
C ARG A 679 20.23 -38.15 32.36
N ARG A 680 21.40 -38.22 33.00
CA ARG A 680 21.64 -37.61 34.32
C ARG A 680 21.97 -36.12 34.24
N ALA A 681 22.56 -35.66 33.13
CA ALA A 681 22.75 -34.23 32.84
C ALA A 681 21.47 -33.57 32.28
N ALA A 682 20.67 -34.32 31.51
CA ALA A 682 19.38 -33.90 30.97
C ALA A 682 18.19 -34.06 31.96
N GLY A 683 18.41 -34.69 33.12
CA GLY A 683 17.36 -34.99 34.12
C GLY A 683 16.69 -33.76 34.75
N ASN A 684 17.21 -32.55 34.51
CA ASN A 684 16.64 -31.30 35.01
C ASN A 684 15.83 -30.52 33.95
N TYR A 685 15.68 -31.05 32.72
CA TYR A 685 14.96 -30.37 31.64
C TYR A 685 13.68 -31.15 31.31
N ARG A 686 12.51 -30.58 31.65
CA ARG A 686 11.22 -31.07 31.13
C ARG A 686 11.10 -30.64 29.66
N ILE A 687 11.76 -31.38 28.77
CA ILE A 687 11.42 -31.39 27.35
C ILE A 687 10.01 -31.99 27.26
N ASN A 688 9.08 -31.32 26.57
CA ASN A 688 7.76 -31.88 26.31
C ASN A 688 7.97 -33.04 25.31
N ILE A 689 8.04 -34.27 25.82
CA ILE A 689 8.44 -35.47 25.07
C ILE A 689 7.61 -35.61 23.77
N SER A 690 6.32 -35.23 23.82
CA SER A 690 5.42 -35.26 22.66
C SER A 690 5.79 -34.29 21.55
N GLU A 691 6.23 -33.06 21.87
CA GLU A 691 6.63 -32.07 20.84
C GLU A 691 7.96 -32.45 20.20
N GLN A 692 8.88 -32.98 21.01
CA GLN A 692 10.16 -33.48 20.51
C GLN A 692 9.96 -34.70 19.61
N GLU A 693 9.03 -35.60 19.95
CA GLU A 693 8.66 -36.73 19.12
C GLU A 693 7.98 -36.27 17.82
N GLU A 694 7.07 -35.30 17.86
CA GLU A 694 6.45 -34.72 16.66
C GLU A 694 7.46 -34.02 15.75
N GLU A 695 8.36 -33.20 16.29
CA GLU A 695 9.41 -32.54 15.50
C GLU A 695 10.41 -33.56 14.94
N THR A 696 10.72 -34.63 15.70
CA THR A 696 11.55 -35.74 15.20
C THR A 696 10.87 -36.52 14.09
N ASN A 697 9.58 -36.79 14.20
CA ASN A 697 8.81 -37.44 13.14
C ASN A 697 8.80 -36.58 11.86
N LEU A 698 8.62 -35.26 11.99
CA LEU A 698 8.67 -34.34 10.86
C LEU A 698 10.07 -34.23 10.23
N ASP A 699 11.12 -34.25 11.07
CA ASP A 699 12.51 -34.28 10.60
C ASP A 699 12.81 -35.58 9.85
N ASP A 700 12.35 -36.72 10.38
CA ASP A 700 12.50 -38.05 9.76
C ASP A 700 11.72 -38.16 8.44
N GLU A 701 10.47 -37.66 8.39
CA GLU A 701 9.65 -37.64 7.16
C GLU A 701 10.30 -36.75 6.08
N CYS A 702 10.74 -35.55 6.47
CA CYS A 702 11.45 -34.63 5.57
C CYS A 702 12.74 -35.28 5.01
N PHE A 703 13.53 -35.88 5.90
CA PHE A 703 14.78 -36.53 5.53
C PHE A 703 14.56 -37.76 4.65
N ALA A 704 13.58 -38.61 4.97
CA ALA A 704 13.22 -39.78 4.17
C ALA A 704 12.81 -39.39 2.75
N GLY A 705 11.97 -38.36 2.62
CA GLY A 705 11.58 -37.82 1.31
C GLY A 705 12.76 -37.24 0.51
N PHE A 706 13.73 -36.62 1.18
CA PHE A 706 14.97 -36.17 0.53
C PHE A 706 15.84 -37.36 0.09
N TYR A 707 16.02 -38.34 0.97
CA TYR A 707 16.86 -39.52 0.77
C TYR A 707 16.37 -40.32 -0.44
N GLU A 708 15.07 -40.62 -0.51
CA GLU A 708 14.46 -41.36 -1.63
C GLU A 708 14.70 -40.65 -2.98
N ARG A 709 14.52 -39.32 -3.01
CA ARG A 709 14.61 -38.54 -4.26
C ARG A 709 16.05 -38.35 -4.75
N HIS A 710 17.01 -38.12 -3.86
CA HIS A 710 18.36 -37.68 -4.25
C HIS A 710 19.47 -38.67 -3.90
N VAL A 711 19.38 -39.33 -2.74
CA VAL A 711 20.41 -40.28 -2.28
C VAL A 711 20.15 -41.66 -2.89
N GLY A 712 18.90 -42.14 -2.87
CA GLY A 712 18.50 -43.41 -3.48
C GLY A 712 18.77 -43.46 -4.99
N GLY A 713 18.72 -42.31 -5.66
CA GLY A 713 19.11 -42.15 -7.07
C GLY A 713 20.62 -42.02 -7.32
N GLY A 714 21.47 -42.03 -6.29
CA GLY A 714 22.94 -41.98 -6.42
C GLY A 714 23.55 -40.61 -6.77
N HIS A 715 22.77 -39.52 -6.72
CA HIS A 715 23.22 -38.17 -7.10
C HIS A 715 23.83 -37.39 -5.92
N VAL A 716 23.57 -37.83 -4.68
CA VAL A 716 23.98 -37.16 -3.45
C VAL A 716 24.59 -38.17 -2.49
N SER A 717 25.77 -37.86 -1.94
CA SER A 717 26.43 -38.68 -0.94
C SER A 717 25.79 -38.50 0.44
N TYR A 718 25.72 -39.57 1.22
CA TYR A 718 25.17 -39.53 2.58
C TYR A 718 26.19 -39.99 3.61
N LEU A 719 26.30 -39.26 4.73
CA LEU A 719 27.21 -39.55 5.82
C LEU A 719 26.49 -39.38 7.16
N GLU A 720 26.44 -40.45 7.96
CA GLU A 720 25.95 -40.39 9.34
C GLU A 720 27.12 -40.26 10.31
N LYS A 721 26.95 -39.38 11.32
CA LYS A 721 27.89 -39.23 12.43
C LYS A 721 27.13 -39.30 13.76
N HIS A 722 27.46 -40.31 14.56
CA HIS A 722 26.98 -40.42 15.94
C HIS A 722 27.94 -39.65 16.86
N LEU A 723 27.40 -38.70 17.61
CA LEU A 723 28.15 -37.78 18.47
C LEU A 723 27.58 -37.82 19.89
N ALA A 724 28.44 -37.78 20.90
CA ALA A 724 28.04 -37.85 22.30
C ALA A 724 27.72 -36.46 22.89
N ASN A 725 28.41 -35.40 22.45
CA ASN A 725 28.27 -34.05 23.02
C ASN A 725 28.71 -32.94 22.04
N SER A 726 28.59 -31.69 22.48
CA SER A 726 28.97 -30.50 21.72
C SER A 726 30.48 -30.36 21.46
N ALA A 727 31.34 -30.91 22.32
CA ALA A 727 32.79 -30.91 22.09
C ALA A 727 33.17 -31.84 20.92
N GLU A 728 32.57 -33.03 20.84
CA GLU A 728 32.73 -33.92 19.68
C GLU A 728 32.16 -33.29 18.40
N THR A 729 31.02 -32.59 18.52
CA THR A 729 30.44 -31.82 17.41
C THR A 729 31.41 -30.76 16.91
N TYR A 730 32.02 -29.97 17.79
CA TYR A 730 33.06 -29.00 17.44
C TYR A 730 34.26 -29.65 16.74
N SER A 731 34.78 -30.75 17.28
CA SER A 731 35.91 -31.47 16.68
C SER A 731 35.57 -32.08 15.30
N THR A 732 34.33 -32.49 15.09
CA THR A 732 33.85 -33.01 13.80
C THR A 732 33.71 -31.89 12.78
N LEU A 733 33.15 -30.75 13.16
CA LEU A 733 33.11 -29.57 12.29
C LEU A 733 34.52 -29.18 11.85
N ARG A 734 35.49 -29.18 12.77
CA ARG A 734 36.92 -28.94 12.47
C ARG A 734 37.50 -29.88 11.42
N SER A 735 37.07 -31.14 11.40
CA SER A 735 37.55 -32.09 10.39
C SER A 735 37.13 -31.74 8.95
N PHE A 736 36.12 -30.88 8.76
CA PHE A 736 35.63 -30.48 7.43
C PHE A 736 36.50 -29.43 6.75
N GLU A 737 37.49 -28.89 7.44
CA GLU A 737 38.46 -27.94 6.89
C GLU A 737 39.11 -28.47 5.60
N GLY A 738 39.01 -27.69 4.52
CA GLY A 738 39.58 -28.01 3.21
C GLY A 738 38.84 -29.08 2.40
N GLN A 739 37.78 -29.72 2.94
CA GLN A 739 37.05 -30.77 2.23
C GLN A 739 35.93 -30.22 1.33
N TYR A 740 35.28 -29.13 1.77
CA TYR A 740 34.12 -28.54 1.13
C TYR A 740 34.35 -27.06 0.81
N SER A 741 33.82 -26.60 -0.32
CA SER A 741 33.88 -25.20 -0.75
C SER A 741 32.70 -24.38 -0.21
N LEU A 742 31.56 -25.03 0.01
CA LEU A 742 30.36 -24.43 0.59
C LEU A 742 29.75 -25.41 1.60
N VAL A 743 29.42 -24.90 2.79
CA VAL A 743 28.64 -25.64 3.80
C VAL A 743 27.30 -24.93 4.00
N ILE A 744 26.20 -25.66 3.84
CA ILE A 744 24.83 -25.19 4.04
C ILE A 744 24.36 -25.69 5.40
N VAL A 745 23.90 -24.81 6.27
CA VAL A 745 23.40 -25.14 7.61
C VAL A 745 22.10 -24.39 7.91
N GLY A 746 21.23 -24.99 8.72
CA GLY A 746 20.13 -24.25 9.35
C GLY A 746 20.66 -23.31 10.43
N ARG A 747 20.02 -22.14 10.59
CA ARG A 747 20.38 -21.17 11.64
C ARG A 747 20.11 -21.74 13.03
N SER A 748 18.92 -22.29 13.23
CA SER A 748 18.44 -22.82 14.51
C SER A 748 18.28 -24.33 14.38
N GLY A 749 19.39 -25.08 14.38
CA GLY A 749 19.32 -26.51 14.72
C GLY A 749 18.73 -26.64 16.13
N ARG A 750 17.88 -27.64 16.40
CA ARG A 750 17.19 -27.89 17.69
C ARG A 750 17.87 -27.17 18.85
N VAL A 751 17.37 -25.98 19.20
CA VAL A 751 18.03 -25.10 20.17
C VAL A 751 18.05 -25.86 21.49
N ASN A 752 19.24 -26.13 22.01
CA ASN A 752 19.49 -26.95 23.21
C ASN A 752 19.39 -28.48 23.03
N SER A 753 19.66 -29.00 21.83
CA SER A 753 20.03 -30.41 21.68
C SER A 753 21.35 -30.69 22.41
N VAL A 754 21.55 -31.94 22.85
CA VAL A 754 22.81 -32.38 23.49
C VAL A 754 24.05 -32.08 22.64
N LEU A 755 23.90 -32.02 21.31
CA LEU A 755 24.98 -31.78 20.34
C LEU A 755 25.36 -30.31 20.19
N THR A 756 24.47 -29.38 20.52
CA THR A 756 24.72 -27.92 20.39
C THR A 756 24.78 -27.20 21.73
N PHE A 757 24.56 -27.94 22.83
CA PHE A 757 24.56 -27.42 24.19
C PHE A 757 25.88 -26.75 24.58
N GLY A 758 25.81 -25.52 25.09
CA GLY A 758 26.97 -24.72 25.49
C GLY A 758 27.69 -24.04 24.32
N MET A 759 27.39 -24.36 23.06
CA MET A 759 27.96 -23.64 21.90
C MET A 759 27.33 -22.25 21.71
N SER A 760 26.11 -22.03 22.23
CA SER A 760 25.41 -20.75 22.21
C SER A 760 26.09 -19.67 23.05
N ASP A 761 26.70 -20.06 24.17
CA ASP A 761 27.21 -19.13 25.19
C ASP A 761 28.47 -18.40 24.73
N TRP A 762 29.14 -18.92 23.70
CA TRP A 762 30.40 -18.40 23.14
C TRP A 762 30.22 -17.75 21.76
N GLN A 763 28.99 -17.52 21.30
CA GLN A 763 28.73 -16.98 19.96
C GLN A 763 29.16 -15.52 19.81
N GLN A 764 29.96 -15.22 18.79
CA GLN A 764 30.30 -13.84 18.43
C GLN A 764 29.21 -13.19 17.55
N CYS A 765 28.62 -13.97 16.65
CA CYS A 765 27.58 -13.54 15.71
C CYS A 765 26.32 -14.43 15.83
N PRO A 766 25.41 -14.15 16.79
CA PRO A 766 24.21 -14.97 17.02
C PRO A 766 23.19 -14.96 15.85
N GLU A 767 23.33 -14.03 14.91
CA GLU A 767 22.61 -14.06 13.64
C GLU A 767 22.94 -15.29 12.77
N LEU A 768 24.07 -15.96 12.99
CA LEU A 768 24.49 -17.16 12.24
C LEU A 768 24.08 -18.49 12.90
N GLY A 769 23.68 -18.45 14.18
CA GLY A 769 23.44 -19.68 14.96
C GLY A 769 24.72 -20.38 15.42
N PRO A 770 24.62 -21.44 16.25
CA PRO A 770 25.78 -22.04 16.91
C PRO A 770 26.78 -22.67 15.94
N ILE A 771 26.27 -23.37 14.93
CA ILE A 771 27.11 -24.06 13.94
C ILE A 771 27.62 -23.07 12.90
N GLY A 772 26.74 -22.18 12.44
CA GLY A 772 27.10 -21.14 11.49
C GLY A 772 28.20 -20.23 12.05
N ASP A 773 28.16 -19.85 13.33
CA ASP A 773 29.17 -19.02 13.97
C ASP A 773 30.53 -19.75 14.10
N VAL A 774 30.53 -21.03 14.49
CA VAL A 774 31.76 -21.85 14.56
C VAL A 774 32.42 -21.99 13.17
N LEU A 775 31.63 -22.34 12.16
CA LEU A 775 32.12 -22.47 10.78
C LEU A 775 32.57 -21.12 10.19
N SER A 776 31.99 -20.03 10.67
CA SER A 776 32.34 -18.66 10.26
C SER A 776 33.37 -17.99 11.17
N GLY A 777 33.92 -18.71 12.15
CA GLY A 777 34.96 -18.24 13.07
C GLY A 777 36.31 -18.12 12.37
N SER A 778 37.14 -17.14 12.76
CA SER A 778 38.47 -16.91 12.16
C SER A 778 39.42 -18.09 12.33
N GLU A 779 39.18 -18.91 13.34
CA GLU A 779 39.97 -20.11 13.57
C GLU A 779 39.64 -21.24 12.59
N PHE A 780 38.46 -21.21 11.94
CA PHE A 780 38.05 -22.17 10.93
C PHE A 780 38.56 -21.76 9.53
N SER A 781 38.72 -22.73 8.61
CA SER A 781 39.34 -22.56 7.29
C SER A 781 38.99 -21.25 6.57
N ALA A 782 40.01 -20.54 6.09
CA ALA A 782 39.86 -19.26 5.38
C ALA A 782 39.21 -19.38 3.99
N THR A 783 38.95 -20.59 3.50
CA THR A 783 38.53 -20.86 2.11
C THR A 783 37.14 -21.47 1.97
N THR A 784 36.53 -21.96 3.06
CA THR A 784 35.19 -22.58 3.02
C THR A 784 34.13 -21.53 3.30
N SER A 785 33.21 -21.31 2.36
CA SER A 785 32.08 -20.39 2.55
C SER A 785 30.90 -21.08 3.24
N VAL A 786 30.08 -20.32 3.95
CA VAL A 786 28.97 -20.86 4.75
C VAL A 786 27.66 -20.16 4.36
N LEU A 787 26.64 -20.95 4.07
CA LEU A 787 25.28 -20.45 3.83
C LEU A 787 24.39 -20.89 4.99
N ILE A 788 23.92 -19.91 5.76
CA ILE A 788 23.04 -20.14 6.91
C ILE A 788 21.62 -19.86 6.46
N ILE A 789 20.72 -20.83 6.51
CA ILE A 789 19.32 -20.67 6.11
C ILE A 789 18.42 -20.70 7.34
N GLN A 790 17.49 -19.75 7.41
CA GLN A 790 16.42 -19.72 8.40
C GLN A 790 15.07 -19.82 7.69
N GLN A 791 14.21 -20.69 8.18
CA GLN A 791 12.83 -20.72 7.76
C GLN A 791 12.11 -19.42 8.20
N HIS A 792 11.15 -18.97 7.40
CA HIS A 792 10.30 -17.84 7.77
C HIS A 792 9.74 -18.06 9.18
N ASN A 793 9.87 -17.05 10.05
CA ASN A 793 9.25 -17.18 11.37
C ASN A 793 7.75 -16.87 11.21
N LEU A 794 6.90 -17.82 11.58
CA LEU A 794 5.45 -17.59 11.57
C LEU A 794 5.19 -16.35 12.43
N ARG A 795 4.52 -15.33 11.88
CA ARG A 795 3.91 -14.25 12.67
C ARG A 795 2.95 -14.91 13.69
N GLY A 796 3.46 -15.32 14.84
CA GLY A 796 2.85 -16.34 15.68
C GLY A 796 3.68 -16.71 16.89
N GLU A 797 4.98 -16.96 16.74
CA GLU A 797 5.92 -17.02 17.89
C GLU A 797 6.19 -15.58 18.34
N LEU A 798 5.28 -15.00 19.11
CA LEU A 798 5.45 -13.71 19.78
C LEU A 798 6.18 -13.92 21.11
N ASP A 799 7.30 -14.62 21.02
CA ASP A 799 8.22 -14.75 22.13
C ASP A 799 8.98 -13.43 22.26
N ASP A 800 9.29 -13.02 23.48
CA ASP A 800 10.08 -11.82 23.75
C ASP A 800 9.45 -10.52 23.17
N THR A 801 8.12 -10.39 23.19
CA THR A 801 7.40 -9.25 22.57
C THR A 801 7.85 -7.89 23.12
N LEU A 802 7.99 -7.78 24.44
CA LEU A 802 8.37 -6.55 25.11
C LEU A 802 9.64 -6.77 25.95
N TYR A 803 10.77 -6.31 25.42
CA TYR A 803 12.03 -6.28 26.14
C TYR A 803 12.16 -5.04 27.02
N ALA A 804 11.85 -5.17 28.30
CA ALA A 804 12.07 -4.17 29.33
C ALA A 804 13.57 -4.13 29.69
N LYS A 805 14.36 -3.47 28.83
CA LYS A 805 15.83 -3.51 28.87
C LYS A 805 16.45 -2.90 30.14
N GLU A 806 16.33 -1.59 30.32
CA GLU A 806 16.98 -0.84 31.41
C GLU A 806 16.12 0.31 31.94
N THR A 807 16.46 0.83 33.12
CA THR A 807 15.90 2.04 33.77
C THR A 807 14.42 1.95 34.16
N ARG A 808 13.81 3.09 34.51
CA ARG A 808 12.42 3.22 34.95
C ARG A 808 11.52 3.34 33.72
N GLN A 809 10.45 2.56 33.66
CA GLN A 809 9.54 2.55 32.50
C GLN A 809 8.08 2.58 32.99
N PHE A 810 7.20 3.22 32.23
CA PHE A 810 5.77 3.29 32.54
C PHE A 810 4.95 2.96 31.30
N TYR A 811 4.07 1.98 31.42
CA TYR A 811 3.16 1.53 30.36
C TYR A 811 1.73 1.73 30.84
N LYS A 812 0.95 2.56 30.14
CA LYS A 812 -0.45 2.86 30.47
C LYS A 812 -1.37 2.43 29.33
N ASP A 813 -2.47 1.75 29.64
CA ASP A 813 -3.52 1.36 28.69
C ASP A 813 -2.98 0.61 27.45
N CYS A 814 -1.89 -0.13 27.61
CA CYS A 814 -1.25 -0.87 26.53
C CYS A 814 -1.96 -2.20 26.27
N LYS A 815 -1.95 -2.66 25.02
CA LYS A 815 -2.37 -4.02 24.64
C LYS A 815 -1.14 -4.82 24.24
N ILE A 816 -0.74 -5.77 25.07
CA ILE A 816 0.47 -6.57 24.90
C ILE A 816 0.05 -7.98 24.51
N TYR A 817 0.51 -8.47 23.36
CA TYR A 817 0.16 -9.80 22.84
C TYR A 817 1.40 -10.68 22.85
N GLY A 818 1.29 -11.93 23.30
CA GLY A 818 2.43 -12.84 23.19
C GLY A 818 2.16 -14.30 23.52
N THR A 819 3.23 -15.09 23.40
CA THR A 819 3.27 -16.55 23.62
C THR A 819 4.17 -16.87 24.80
N VAL A 820 5.50 -16.92 24.65
CA VAL A 820 6.45 -17.25 25.73
C VAL A 820 7.26 -16.03 26.14
N ASP A 821 7.39 -15.81 27.45
CA ASP A 821 8.20 -14.76 28.09
C ASP A 821 8.02 -13.37 27.48
N PHE A 822 6.80 -13.10 27.02
CA PHE A 822 6.60 -11.99 26.09
C PHE A 822 6.67 -10.61 26.75
N ILE A 823 6.86 -10.55 28.07
CA ILE A 823 7.35 -9.40 28.82
C ILE A 823 8.59 -9.83 29.61
N PHE A 824 9.78 -9.43 29.16
CA PHE A 824 11.04 -9.91 29.73
C PHE A 824 12.10 -8.82 29.85
N GLY A 825 13.12 -9.04 30.68
CA GLY A 825 14.24 -8.11 30.85
C GLY A 825 14.59 -7.74 32.29
N HIS A 826 15.45 -6.73 32.44
CA HIS A 826 16.11 -6.34 33.70
C HIS A 826 15.61 -5.00 34.24
N ALA A 827 14.78 -4.26 33.49
CA ALA A 827 14.34 -2.92 33.86
C ALA A 827 13.41 -2.87 35.10
N LYS A 828 12.96 -1.65 35.42
CA LYS A 828 11.98 -1.34 36.44
C LYS A 828 10.67 -0.77 35.85
N PRO A 829 9.87 -1.56 35.11
CA PRO A 829 8.60 -1.13 34.53
C PRO A 829 7.43 -1.21 35.52
N VAL A 830 6.50 -0.25 35.40
CA VAL A 830 5.12 -0.39 35.90
C VAL A 830 4.16 -0.42 34.72
N PHE A 831 3.37 -1.50 34.63
CA PHE A 831 2.24 -1.64 33.71
C PHE A 831 0.97 -1.27 34.46
N GLN A 832 0.29 -0.21 34.04
CA GLN A 832 -0.93 0.27 34.68
C GLN A 832 -2.11 0.22 33.72
N ASP A 833 -3.18 -0.45 34.14
CA ASP A 833 -4.42 -0.64 33.37
C ASP A 833 -4.20 -1.25 31.96
N CYS A 834 -3.13 -2.02 31.77
CA CYS A 834 -2.82 -2.70 30.50
C CYS A 834 -3.65 -3.98 30.30
N HIS A 835 -3.88 -4.35 29.05
CA HIS A 835 -4.42 -5.63 28.62
C HIS A 835 -3.30 -6.55 28.13
N ILE A 836 -3.22 -7.75 28.67
CA ILE A 836 -2.20 -8.76 28.41
C ILE A 836 -2.90 -9.95 27.76
N TYR A 837 -2.65 -10.12 26.46
CA TYR A 837 -3.31 -11.08 25.59
C TYR A 837 -2.43 -12.30 25.32
N ALA A 838 -2.79 -13.44 25.90
CA ALA A 838 -2.20 -14.73 25.58
C ALA A 838 -2.69 -15.22 24.19
N ARG A 839 -1.77 -15.63 23.33
CA ARG A 839 -2.08 -16.28 22.04
C ARG A 839 -1.86 -17.80 22.13
N PRO A 840 -2.52 -18.60 21.28
CA PRO A 840 -2.41 -20.05 21.34
C PRO A 840 -1.01 -20.50 21.01
N GLU A 841 -0.42 -21.20 21.97
CA GLU A 841 0.85 -21.89 21.89
C GLU A 841 0.82 -23.05 22.90
N THR A 842 1.76 -23.99 22.79
CA THR A 842 1.82 -25.15 23.70
C THR A 842 2.17 -24.77 25.14
N LEU A 843 2.99 -23.73 25.32
CA LEU A 843 3.35 -23.14 26.60
C LEU A 843 3.24 -21.63 26.51
N ILE A 844 2.60 -20.99 27.50
CA ILE A 844 2.45 -19.54 27.54
C ILE A 844 2.91 -19.01 28.89
N THR A 845 3.93 -18.15 28.87
CA THR A 845 4.45 -17.46 30.07
C THR A 845 4.42 -15.95 29.82
N ILE A 846 3.84 -15.18 30.74
CA ILE A 846 3.70 -13.73 30.54
C ILE A 846 5.02 -13.03 30.83
N THR A 847 5.67 -13.35 31.95
CA THR A 847 6.85 -12.62 32.41
C THR A 847 8.11 -13.48 32.56
N ALA A 848 9.26 -12.91 32.20
CA ALA A 848 10.59 -13.43 32.53
C ALA A 848 11.51 -12.29 33.02
N GLN A 849 11.49 -12.04 34.33
CA GLN A 849 12.24 -10.93 34.92
C GLN A 849 13.63 -11.37 35.37
N ASN A 850 14.65 -10.63 34.93
CA ASN A 850 16.05 -10.85 35.27
C ASN A 850 16.47 -9.92 36.41
N ARG A 851 16.70 -10.50 37.60
CA ARG A 851 17.31 -9.84 38.75
C ARG A 851 18.32 -10.79 39.39
N ALA A 852 19.59 -10.50 39.20
CA ALA A 852 20.70 -11.39 39.56
C ALA A 852 21.16 -11.26 41.01
N SER A 853 20.89 -10.10 41.65
CA SER A 853 21.31 -9.78 43.01
C SER A 853 20.22 -9.07 43.83
N ASP A 854 20.19 -9.32 45.13
CA ASP A 854 19.29 -8.63 46.08
C ASP A 854 19.58 -7.12 46.21
N SER A 855 20.81 -6.69 45.87
CA SER A 855 21.18 -5.27 45.86
C SER A 855 20.50 -4.46 44.76
N GLU A 856 20.02 -5.12 43.70
CA GLU A 856 19.30 -4.46 42.61
C GLU A 856 17.89 -4.07 43.06
N ILE A 857 17.34 -2.98 42.53
CA ILE A 857 15.99 -2.50 42.88
C ILE A 857 14.99 -2.61 41.73
N ASN A 858 15.33 -3.38 40.71
CA ASN A 858 14.52 -3.67 39.52
C ASN A 858 13.48 -4.76 39.79
N GLY A 859 12.58 -4.96 38.82
CA GLY A 859 11.44 -5.86 38.96
C GLY A 859 10.25 -5.37 38.15
N PHE A 860 9.25 -6.23 37.95
CA PHE A 860 8.06 -5.91 37.16
C PHE A 860 6.84 -5.71 38.06
N SER A 861 6.12 -4.63 37.83
CA SER A 861 4.89 -4.30 38.57
C SER A 861 3.71 -4.16 37.62
N PHE A 862 2.65 -4.92 37.88
CA PHE A 862 1.40 -4.89 37.12
C PHE A 862 0.27 -4.40 38.03
N GLN A 863 -0.32 -3.25 37.70
CA GLN A 863 -1.31 -2.56 38.50
C GLN A 863 -2.60 -2.36 37.70
N GLY A 864 -3.70 -3.01 38.08
CA GLY A 864 -4.97 -2.84 37.36
C GLY A 864 -5.04 -3.51 35.99
N CYS A 865 -4.14 -4.47 35.71
CA CYS A 865 -4.03 -5.09 34.40
C CYS A 865 -5.09 -6.18 34.18
N HIS A 866 -5.34 -6.54 32.92
CA HIS A 866 -6.22 -7.65 32.53
C HIS A 866 -5.41 -8.74 31.83
N VAL A 867 -5.50 -9.98 32.30
CA VAL A 867 -4.88 -11.14 31.65
C VAL A 867 -5.96 -11.98 30.98
N GLU A 868 -5.93 -12.02 29.65
CA GLU A 868 -7.00 -12.59 28.83
C GLU A 868 -6.49 -13.26 27.55
N ALA A 869 -7.32 -14.08 26.89
CA ALA A 869 -6.98 -14.68 25.60
C ALA A 869 -7.16 -13.66 24.48
N ALA A 870 -6.33 -13.74 23.44
CA ALA A 870 -6.40 -12.82 22.31
C ALA A 870 -7.79 -12.81 21.61
N PRO A 871 -8.31 -11.65 21.18
CA PRO A 871 -9.62 -11.55 20.53
C PRO A 871 -9.70 -12.38 19.24
N GLY A 872 -10.78 -13.16 19.08
CA GLY A 872 -10.96 -14.11 17.97
C GLY A 872 -10.83 -15.59 18.38
N LEU A 873 -10.39 -15.85 19.62
CA LEU A 873 -10.38 -17.19 20.24
C LEU A 873 -11.56 -17.41 21.21
N THR A 874 -12.32 -16.34 21.46
CA THR A 874 -13.54 -16.34 22.25
C THR A 874 -14.73 -16.75 21.37
N PRO A 875 -15.56 -17.74 21.76
CA PRO A 875 -16.80 -18.00 21.04
C PRO A 875 -17.70 -16.75 21.11
N PRO A 876 -18.43 -16.42 20.03
CA PRO A 876 -19.35 -15.30 20.04
C PRO A 876 -20.41 -15.50 21.12
N GLN A 877 -20.44 -14.61 22.12
CA GLN A 877 -21.59 -14.49 23.02
C GLN A 877 -22.73 -13.83 22.25
N SER A 878 -23.45 -14.62 21.45
CA SER A 878 -24.85 -14.44 21.04
C SER A 878 -25.13 -15.21 19.75
N GLY A 879 -25.72 -16.40 19.90
CA GLY A 879 -26.88 -16.88 19.17
C GLY A 879 -26.92 -17.02 17.64
N ASN A 880 -26.04 -16.44 16.82
CA ASN A 880 -26.17 -16.54 15.35
C ASN A 880 -24.80 -16.47 14.64
N ALA A 881 -24.17 -17.62 14.40
CA ALA A 881 -23.04 -17.75 13.48
C ALA A 881 -23.11 -19.09 12.72
N ALA A 882 -22.75 -19.02 11.44
CA ALA A 882 -22.83 -20.10 10.44
C ALA A 882 -22.00 -21.35 10.82
N PRO A 883 -22.42 -22.55 10.38
CA PRO A 883 -21.70 -23.79 10.64
C PRO A 883 -20.42 -23.83 9.79
N GLY A 884 -19.25 -23.88 10.43
CA GLY A 884 -17.98 -24.01 9.68
C GLY A 884 -16.67 -23.85 10.45
N LEU A 885 -16.68 -23.45 11.73
CA LEU A 885 -15.49 -23.48 12.57
C LEU A 885 -15.79 -24.31 13.81
N THR A 886 -15.20 -25.50 13.89
CA THR A 886 -15.19 -26.31 15.09
C THR A 886 -14.53 -25.53 16.23
N PRO A 887 -14.98 -25.67 17.49
CA PRO A 887 -14.31 -25.13 18.66
C PRO A 887 -13.34 -26.16 19.27
N PRO A 888 -12.00 -26.04 19.08
CA PRO A 888 -11.06 -26.82 19.91
C PRO A 888 -9.96 -26.00 20.60
N GLN A 889 -9.72 -24.72 20.28
CA GLN A 889 -8.48 -24.06 20.74
C GLN A 889 -8.50 -23.49 22.17
N ARG A 890 -9.66 -23.20 22.77
CA ARG A 890 -9.72 -22.62 24.14
C ARG A 890 -9.48 -23.65 25.25
N ALA A 891 -9.79 -24.93 25.00
CA ALA A 891 -9.77 -25.97 26.04
C ALA A 891 -8.37 -26.38 26.52
N ASN A 892 -7.30 -26.01 25.78
CA ASN A 892 -5.92 -26.44 26.07
C ASN A 892 -4.93 -25.29 26.34
N LEU A 893 -5.38 -24.04 26.46
CA LEU A 893 -4.49 -22.90 26.77
C LEU A 893 -4.07 -22.96 28.24
N ARG A 894 -2.80 -23.27 28.52
CA ARG A 894 -2.20 -23.14 29.86
C ARG A 894 -1.33 -21.89 29.93
N VAL A 895 -1.79 -20.87 30.67
CA VAL A 895 -1.09 -19.59 30.79
C VAL A 895 -0.52 -19.40 32.18
N PHE A 896 0.78 -19.16 32.27
CA PHE A 896 1.48 -18.83 33.51
C PHE A 896 1.78 -17.33 33.56
N LEU A 897 1.61 -16.71 34.73
CA LEU A 897 1.93 -15.32 35.02
C LEU A 897 3.42 -14.99 34.82
N GLY A 898 4.27 -16.00 34.88
CA GLY A 898 5.68 -15.88 34.53
C GLY A 898 6.57 -16.97 35.10
N ARG A 899 7.86 -16.81 34.84
CA ARG A 899 8.95 -17.66 35.33
C ARG A 899 10.21 -16.83 35.63
N PRO A 900 11.02 -17.22 36.64
CA PRO A 900 12.16 -16.42 37.06
C PRO A 900 13.34 -16.58 36.11
N TRP A 901 13.76 -15.52 35.41
CA TRP A 901 14.98 -15.59 34.58
C TRP A 901 16.26 -15.64 35.44
N ASP A 902 16.22 -15.11 36.67
CA ASP A 902 17.35 -15.17 37.60
C ASP A 902 16.89 -15.24 39.08
N ARG A 903 17.80 -15.57 39.99
CA ARG A 903 17.56 -16.02 41.37
C ARG A 903 16.83 -15.04 42.29
N TYR A 904 16.86 -13.74 42.02
CA TYR A 904 16.13 -12.72 42.79
C TYR A 904 14.97 -12.11 41.99
N SER A 905 14.50 -12.80 40.94
CA SER A 905 13.43 -12.33 40.06
C SER A 905 12.26 -11.75 40.84
N THR A 906 11.82 -10.55 40.48
CA THR A 906 10.79 -9.82 41.23
C THR A 906 9.65 -9.44 40.30
N VAL A 907 8.45 -10.01 40.53
CA VAL A 907 7.25 -9.75 39.74
C VAL A 907 6.05 -9.66 40.67
N ILE A 908 5.22 -8.62 40.49
CA ILE A 908 4.01 -8.45 41.28
C ILE A 908 2.81 -8.10 40.40
N PHE A 909 1.70 -8.82 40.61
CA PHE A 909 0.38 -8.48 40.07
C PHE A 909 -0.51 -7.98 41.20
N MET A 910 -0.98 -6.73 41.09
CA MET A 910 -1.85 -6.11 42.08
C MET A 910 -3.11 -5.52 41.43
N GLN A 911 -4.25 -5.71 42.07
CA GLN A 911 -5.56 -5.18 41.64
C GLN A 911 -5.89 -5.53 40.17
N SER A 912 -5.38 -6.66 39.69
CA SER A 912 -5.49 -7.10 38.29
C SER A 912 -6.61 -8.14 38.12
N ILE A 913 -7.11 -8.28 36.90
CA ILE A 913 -8.18 -9.23 36.54
C ILE A 913 -7.59 -10.39 35.73
N PHE A 914 -7.77 -11.62 36.21
CA PHE A 914 -7.34 -12.84 35.52
C PHE A 914 -8.55 -13.61 34.99
N ASN A 915 -8.64 -13.79 33.67
CA ASN A 915 -9.64 -14.65 33.06
C ASN A 915 -9.35 -16.15 33.31
N ASP A 916 -10.27 -17.00 32.89
CA ASP A 916 -10.28 -18.47 33.07
C ASP A 916 -9.11 -19.24 32.41
N ILE A 917 -8.16 -18.53 31.80
CA ILE A 917 -7.02 -19.11 31.06
C ILE A 917 -5.74 -19.24 31.89
N VAL A 918 -5.67 -18.58 33.06
CA VAL A 918 -4.49 -18.65 33.93
C VAL A 918 -4.47 -20.01 34.62
N ASP A 919 -3.37 -20.75 34.48
CA ASP A 919 -3.18 -22.05 35.10
C ASP A 919 -3.30 -21.91 36.63
N PRO A 920 -3.97 -22.85 37.33
CA PRO A 920 -4.12 -22.77 38.79
C PRO A 920 -2.78 -22.66 39.55
N GLN A 921 -1.69 -23.24 39.01
CA GLN A 921 -0.35 -23.08 39.59
C GLN A 921 0.16 -21.64 39.52
N GLY A 922 -0.31 -20.86 38.53
CA GLY A 922 -0.04 -19.44 38.34
C GLY A 922 1.36 -19.14 37.82
N TRP A 923 2.40 -19.77 38.36
CA TRP A 923 3.80 -19.49 38.06
C TRP A 923 4.54 -20.75 37.64
N MET A 924 5.57 -20.61 36.82
CA MET A 924 6.37 -21.72 36.29
C MET A 924 7.83 -21.58 36.70
N GLU A 925 8.46 -22.69 37.09
CA GLU A 925 9.89 -22.70 37.42
C GLU A 925 10.73 -22.49 36.16
N TRP A 926 11.84 -21.75 36.30
CA TRP A 926 12.88 -21.73 35.27
C TRP A 926 13.94 -22.77 35.64
N PRO A 927 14.26 -23.73 34.75
CA PRO A 927 15.23 -24.77 35.05
C PRO A 927 16.56 -24.21 35.54
N GLY A 928 17.01 -24.62 36.73
CA GLY A 928 18.28 -24.20 37.32
C GLY A 928 18.26 -22.88 38.10
N VAL A 929 17.13 -22.16 38.15
CA VAL A 929 17.00 -20.93 38.94
C VAL A 929 16.35 -21.22 40.29
N PRO A 930 17.02 -20.93 41.43
CA PRO A 930 16.44 -21.14 42.75
C PRO A 930 15.18 -20.27 42.98
N VAL A 931 14.10 -20.89 43.44
CA VAL A 931 12.82 -20.22 43.73
C VAL A 931 12.68 -19.73 45.18
N ASP A 932 13.73 -19.87 45.98
CA ASP A 932 13.74 -19.49 47.39
C ASP A 932 13.95 -18.00 47.64
N HIS A 933 14.61 -17.33 46.70
CA HIS A 933 15.08 -15.95 46.84
C HIS A 933 14.35 -14.95 45.94
N LEU A 934 13.51 -15.42 45.02
CA LEU A 934 12.65 -14.57 44.20
C LEU A 934 11.57 -13.88 45.05
N HIS A 935 10.94 -12.85 44.48
CA HIS A 935 9.82 -12.16 45.10
C HIS A 935 8.63 -12.06 44.14
N TYR A 936 7.83 -13.12 44.11
CA TYR A 936 6.63 -13.19 43.26
C TYR A 936 5.39 -12.98 44.12
N ALA A 937 4.58 -11.98 43.77
CA ALA A 937 3.48 -11.57 44.63
C ALA A 937 2.17 -11.33 43.88
N GLU A 938 1.06 -11.68 44.54
CA GLU A 938 -0.29 -11.38 44.10
C GLU A 938 -1.03 -10.62 45.21
N TYR A 939 -1.72 -9.53 44.88
CA TYR A 939 -2.48 -8.72 45.83
C TYR A 939 -3.80 -8.25 45.22
N ASP A 940 -4.91 -8.61 45.86
CA ASP A 940 -6.25 -8.10 45.51
C ASP A 940 -6.63 -8.30 44.03
N ASN A 941 -6.16 -9.41 43.43
CA ASN A 941 -6.51 -9.79 42.05
C ASN A 941 -7.90 -10.46 42.02
N SER A 942 -8.63 -10.29 40.92
CA SER A 942 -10.01 -10.78 40.77
C SER A 942 -10.21 -11.52 39.43
N GLY A 943 -11.34 -12.22 39.26
CA GLY A 943 -11.64 -13.01 38.06
C GLY A 943 -11.44 -14.52 38.27
N LEU A 944 -11.82 -15.32 37.26
CA LEU A 944 -11.84 -16.79 37.35
C LEU A 944 -10.45 -17.41 37.51
N GLY A 945 -9.41 -16.79 36.93
CA GLY A 945 -8.02 -17.24 37.05
C GLY A 945 -7.29 -16.73 38.30
N ALA A 946 -7.96 -15.94 39.16
CA ALA A 946 -7.35 -15.31 40.33
C ALA A 946 -7.42 -16.16 41.61
N ASP A 947 -8.01 -17.36 41.57
CA ASP A 947 -7.98 -18.28 42.72
C ASP A 947 -6.54 -18.69 43.03
N THR A 948 -6.09 -18.40 44.24
CA THR A 948 -4.74 -18.69 44.72
C THR A 948 -4.61 -20.03 45.45
N SER A 949 -5.71 -20.78 45.63
CA SER A 949 -5.74 -22.02 46.42
C SER A 949 -4.79 -23.12 45.93
N LYS A 950 -4.44 -23.12 44.63
CA LYS A 950 -3.58 -24.11 43.97
C LYS A 950 -2.26 -23.54 43.43
N ARG A 951 -1.90 -22.32 43.84
CA ARG A 951 -0.65 -21.67 43.40
C ARG A 951 0.57 -22.45 43.88
N VAL A 952 1.69 -22.25 43.19
CA VAL A 952 2.98 -22.86 43.55
C VAL A 952 3.34 -22.63 45.03
N ASN A 953 3.93 -23.65 45.66
CA ASN A 953 4.38 -23.60 47.06
C ASN A 953 5.87 -23.21 47.15
N TRP A 954 6.26 -22.12 46.49
CA TRP A 954 7.64 -21.62 46.55
C TRP A 954 7.84 -20.68 47.72
N LYS A 955 9.02 -20.73 48.35
CA LYS A 955 9.35 -19.84 49.48
C LYS A 955 9.37 -18.36 49.06
N GLY A 956 9.75 -18.04 47.82
CA GLY A 956 9.72 -16.69 47.27
C GLY A 956 8.35 -16.22 46.74
N TYR A 957 7.32 -17.10 46.73
CA TYR A 957 5.97 -16.75 46.32
C TYR A 957 5.12 -16.27 47.49
N HIS A 958 4.35 -15.19 47.30
CA HIS A 958 3.60 -14.54 48.36
C HIS A 958 2.21 -14.07 47.92
N VAL A 959 1.16 -14.60 48.54
CA VAL A 959 -0.18 -13.98 48.50
C VAL A 959 -0.24 -12.89 49.58
N VAL A 960 -0.23 -11.64 49.16
CA VAL A 960 -0.12 -10.50 50.08
C VAL A 960 -1.51 -10.03 50.49
N LYS A 961 -1.76 -9.91 51.81
CA LYS A 961 -3.06 -9.45 52.35
C LYS A 961 -3.08 -8.00 52.85
N LYS A 962 -1.90 -7.40 53.09
CA LYS A 962 -1.78 -6.04 53.64
C LYS A 962 -1.27 -5.09 52.57
N TRP A 963 -2.04 -4.04 52.26
CA TRP A 963 -1.72 -3.06 51.22
C TRP A 963 -0.33 -2.40 51.41
N MET A 964 0.08 -2.15 52.66
CA MET A 964 1.38 -1.53 52.98
C MET A 964 2.59 -2.31 52.44
N LYS A 965 2.46 -3.63 52.23
CA LYS A 965 3.54 -4.46 51.68
C LYS A 965 3.68 -4.35 50.16
N VAL A 966 2.61 -4.01 49.44
CA VAL A 966 2.64 -3.85 47.98
C VAL A 966 2.73 -2.40 47.53
N ASP A 967 2.52 -1.45 48.45
CA ASP A 967 2.59 -0.02 48.20
C ASP A 967 3.95 0.42 47.61
N TRP A 968 5.05 -0.26 47.97
CA TRP A 968 6.38 -0.02 47.40
C TRP A 968 6.48 -0.30 45.89
N PHE A 969 5.58 -1.12 45.34
CA PHE A 969 5.54 -1.48 43.92
C PHE A 969 4.59 -0.59 43.10
N THR A 970 3.94 0.40 43.71
CA THR A 970 3.07 1.36 43.01
C THR A 970 3.88 2.37 42.18
N VAL A 971 3.22 3.05 41.22
CA VAL A 971 3.87 4.03 40.33
C VAL A 971 4.66 5.09 41.11
N ALA A 972 4.10 5.64 42.19
CA ALA A 972 4.72 6.72 42.95
C ALA A 972 5.99 6.27 43.70
N LYS A 973 6.09 5.01 44.14
CA LYS A 973 7.22 4.54 44.95
C LYS A 973 8.23 3.70 44.16
N PHE A 974 7.74 2.83 43.27
CA PHE A 974 8.59 1.92 42.53
C PHE A 974 9.43 2.67 41.51
N ILE A 975 8.79 3.44 40.63
CA ILE A 975 9.48 4.19 39.56
C ILE A 975 9.58 5.68 39.87
N ASP A 976 9.25 6.09 41.09
CA ASP A 976 9.23 7.49 41.51
C ASP A 976 8.44 8.33 40.47
N GLY A 977 7.29 7.79 40.03
CA GLY A 977 6.56 8.32 38.88
C GLY A 977 6.09 9.77 39.07
N ASN A 978 5.92 10.20 40.32
CA ASN A 978 5.51 11.57 40.63
C ASN A 978 6.56 12.62 40.24
N SER A 979 7.84 12.25 40.12
CA SER A 979 8.91 13.19 39.79
C SER A 979 9.01 13.50 38.29
N TRP A 980 8.50 12.62 37.41
CA TRP A 980 8.75 12.73 35.96
C TRP A 980 7.52 12.47 35.07
N LEU A 981 6.53 11.70 35.51
CA LEU A 981 5.33 11.45 34.69
C LEU A 981 4.45 12.71 34.46
N PRO A 982 4.31 13.66 35.40
CA PRO A 982 3.51 14.87 35.16
C PRO A 982 3.95 15.68 33.93
N GLU A 983 5.24 15.72 33.64
CA GLU A 983 5.79 16.43 32.46
C GLU A 983 5.37 15.78 31.13
N THR A 984 5.02 14.49 31.16
CA THR A 984 4.63 13.73 29.96
C THR A 984 3.15 13.89 29.59
N SER A 985 2.33 14.50 30.46
CA SER A 985 0.86 14.57 30.34
C SER A 985 0.15 13.19 30.28
N VAL A 986 0.84 12.08 30.53
CA VAL A 986 0.24 10.74 30.58
C VAL A 986 -0.54 10.58 31.89
N PRO A 987 -1.83 10.22 31.85
CA PRO A 987 -2.61 10.01 33.07
C PRO A 987 -2.11 8.76 33.80
N TYR A 988 -1.80 8.91 35.09
CA TYR A 988 -1.35 7.80 35.94
C TYR A 988 -1.94 7.88 37.34
N ARG A 989 -1.97 6.75 38.02
CA ARG A 989 -2.34 6.62 39.43
C ARG A 989 -1.10 6.31 40.24
N GLY A 990 -0.74 7.20 41.16
CA GLY A 990 0.46 7.06 41.98
C GLY A 990 0.41 5.86 42.94
N GLY A 991 -0.73 5.60 43.59
CA GLY A 991 -0.91 4.51 44.56
C GLY A 991 -1.96 3.48 44.11
N LEU A 992 -2.43 2.64 45.04
CA LEU A 992 -3.50 1.65 44.81
C LEU A 992 -4.88 2.29 44.62
N ARG A 993 -5.84 1.57 44.02
CA ARG A 993 -7.28 1.93 44.03
C ARG A 993 -7.80 1.88 45.46
N SER A 994 -8.52 2.93 45.88
CA SER A 994 -9.29 2.90 47.13
C SER A 994 -10.38 1.86 47.01
N VAL A 995 -10.43 0.92 47.94
CA VAL A 995 -11.57 0.01 48.10
C VAL A 995 -12.73 0.86 48.61
N SER A 996 -13.78 1.01 47.81
CA SER A 996 -15.06 1.61 48.24
C SER A 996 -15.86 0.61 49.04
#